data_AF-A0A7C2SW79-F1
#
_entry.id   AF-A0A7C2SW79-F1
#
_cell.length_a   1.000
_cell.length_b   1.000
_cell.length_c   1.000
_cell.angle_alpha   90.00
_cell.angle_beta   90.00
_cell.angle_gamma   90.00
#
_symmetry.space_group_name_H-M   'P 1'
#
loop_
_entity.id
_entity.type
_entity.pdbx_description
1 polymer ?
#
loop_
_entity_poly.entity_id
_entity_poly.type
_entity_poly.pdbx_seq_one_letter_code
_entity_poly.pdbx_strand_id
1 'polypeptide(L)'
;MAGIMTEQYDKTGGRLDVMRRVVEEIIKHPPTARADPLEQLNAAFLDAFCRRNGQTFQRSVRTLAQYAEEGGKNGVAAEFFLQALDEIPNEIENYAGSSAAFARTLRRAGDLLAKDKSPSEEKRADICWSIFFPEGRRIQGREKEAAAELRLRRSVEVTKPSSRPIKNPFTEILFTANVLLTVPLHEKHIQNLSRPVREAVEKAAGERQLFWYDHPVPIGVPAENNEIVYGLRGLDDTLDFEMRRGNLGEGVRVPCLLSVSVTHEKLREAAKNWIKHELSRHQLKHLEVYVFTETGTKRLVDEVLVPAGRRFATSPPVDDLQGIFGVDGEYGRHYSFLKAVAALMSVMVDRRIRATFKIDLDQVFPQEQLVRETGRSAFEHLATPLWGAWGRDAWGREVELGMIAGALVNERDIAQSLFTPDVTFPEEPPRCDEIIFFSRLPQALSTEAEMMVHYDGAPLDGKMTCLQRIHVTGGVTGILLESLRRHRPFTPTFIGRAEDQAWLLSVLFSGERPLRYFHQAGLFMRHDKESFAADAVRTAAVGKLVGDYARLLNFSRYARALPWPVEDIKEQVDPFTGCFISPIPVTLAVLRLSLRAERFFREGVAAEASELLRLGSARLLPLLGESAENNVSVQYERERAAWDFYYDVLDRLEGALDAKDEAAIRLKEKTEKIFAACRV
;
A
#
# COMPACT_ATOMS: atom_id res chain seq x y z
N MET A 1 -2.75 30.41 -18.56
CA MET A 1 -3.33 31.73 -18.20
C MET A 1 -4.40 32.19 -19.20
N ALA A 2 -4.12 32.37 -20.50
CA ALA A 2 -5.14 32.78 -21.48
C ALA A 2 -6.24 31.73 -21.75
N GLY A 3 -5.93 30.42 -21.64
CA GLY A 3 -6.92 29.34 -21.88
C GLY A 3 -7.95 29.13 -20.76
N ILE A 4 -7.60 29.43 -19.50
CA ILE A 4 -8.50 29.28 -18.33
C ILE A 4 -9.57 30.40 -18.34
N MET A 5 -9.32 31.51 -19.04
CA MET A 5 -10.17 32.70 -19.03
C MET A 5 -11.09 32.87 -20.25
N THR A 6 -11.07 31.96 -21.25
CA THR A 6 -11.92 32.10 -22.46
C THR A 6 -12.52 30.79 -22.95
N GLU A 7 -13.85 30.78 -23.06
CA GLU A 7 -14.75 30.06 -24.00
C GLU A 7 -14.57 28.57 -24.37
N GLN A 8 -13.54 27.83 -23.93
CA GLN A 8 -13.41 26.41 -24.27
C GLN A 8 -14.31 25.46 -23.46
N TYR A 9 -14.96 25.95 -22.39
CA TYR A 9 -15.65 25.13 -21.40
C TYR A 9 -17.18 24.98 -21.60
N ASP A 10 -17.70 25.40 -22.76
CA ASP A 10 -19.13 25.26 -23.10
C ASP A 10 -19.51 23.92 -23.76
N LYS A 11 -18.55 22.98 -23.85
CA LYS A 11 -18.78 21.63 -24.39
C LYS A 11 -19.49 20.66 -23.43
N THR A 12 -19.70 21.04 -22.18
CA THR A 12 -20.11 20.11 -21.10
C THR A 12 -21.59 19.74 -21.08
N GLY A 13 -22.45 20.42 -21.86
CA GLY A 13 -23.89 20.13 -21.93
C GLY A 13 -24.61 20.07 -20.57
N GLY A 14 -24.09 20.80 -19.54
CA GLY A 14 -24.64 20.82 -18.18
C GLY A 14 -24.21 19.67 -17.25
N ARG A 15 -23.32 18.76 -17.68
CA ARG A 15 -22.88 17.60 -16.88
C ARG A 15 -22.03 18.00 -15.66
N LEU A 16 -21.08 18.92 -15.87
CA LEU A 16 -20.28 19.50 -14.79
C LEU A 16 -21.14 20.28 -13.78
N ASP A 17 -22.25 20.89 -14.23
CA ASP A 17 -23.13 21.66 -13.35
C ASP A 17 -23.84 20.77 -12.31
N VAL A 18 -24.06 19.49 -12.61
CA VAL A 18 -24.55 18.53 -11.61
C VAL A 18 -23.52 18.33 -10.51
N MET A 19 -22.26 18.10 -10.85
CA MET A 19 -21.19 17.92 -9.85
C MET A 19 -20.99 19.17 -9.00
N ARG A 20 -21.07 20.35 -9.61
CA ARG A 20 -21.01 21.63 -8.89
C ARG A 20 -22.12 21.74 -7.86
N ARG A 21 -23.38 21.51 -8.26
CA ARG A 21 -24.53 21.54 -7.34
C ARG A 21 -24.38 20.54 -6.21
N VAL A 22 -23.85 19.34 -6.48
CA VAL A 22 -23.54 18.35 -5.45
C VAL A 22 -22.56 18.91 -4.42
N VAL A 23 -21.45 19.50 -4.88
CA VAL A 23 -20.43 20.07 -3.99
C VAL A 23 -20.96 21.30 -3.24
N GLU A 24 -21.74 22.16 -3.88
CA GLU A 24 -22.43 23.30 -3.24
C GLU A 24 -23.33 22.81 -2.09
N GLU A 25 -24.12 21.76 -2.33
CA GLU A 25 -24.96 21.16 -1.31
C GLU A 25 -24.14 20.62 -0.14
N ILE A 26 -22.98 19.98 -0.39
CA ILE A 26 -22.09 19.48 0.67
C ILE A 26 -21.56 20.63 1.54
N ILE A 27 -21.16 21.75 0.93
CA ILE A 27 -20.55 22.88 1.64
C ILE A 27 -21.60 23.66 2.46
N LYS A 28 -22.86 23.73 1.98
CA LYS A 28 -24.03 24.48 2.49
C LYS A 28 -23.84 26.01 2.62
N HIS A 29 -22.70 26.47 3.15
CA HIS A 29 -22.33 27.89 3.27
C HIS A 29 -20.84 28.07 2.93
N PRO A 30 -20.49 28.87 1.91
CA PRO A 30 -19.11 29.25 1.67
C PRO A 30 -18.65 30.17 2.81
N PRO A 31 -17.50 29.92 3.45
CA PRO A 31 -17.11 30.63 4.66
C PRO A 31 -16.65 32.06 4.38
N THR A 32 -16.75 32.91 5.40
CA THR A 32 -16.35 34.32 5.37
C THR A 32 -15.15 34.58 6.28
N ALA A 33 -14.27 35.49 5.82
CA ALA A 33 -13.03 35.96 6.43
C ALA A 33 -12.04 34.87 6.88
N ARG A 34 -11.03 34.59 6.04
CA ARG A 34 -9.99 33.58 6.28
C ARG A 34 -8.66 34.27 6.59
N ALA A 35 -8.04 33.94 7.71
CA ALA A 35 -6.76 34.54 8.15
C ALA A 35 -5.54 33.79 7.62
N ASP A 36 -5.68 32.49 7.32
CA ASP A 36 -4.61 31.64 6.81
C ASP A 36 -4.58 31.66 5.25
N PRO A 37 -3.41 31.86 4.61
CA PRO A 37 -3.29 31.85 3.14
C PRO A 37 -3.76 30.55 2.47
N LEU A 38 -3.49 29.38 3.05
CA LEU A 38 -3.92 28.09 2.50
C LEU A 38 -5.42 27.89 2.67
N GLU A 39 -5.98 28.40 3.77
CA GLU A 39 -7.43 28.50 3.91
C GLU A 39 -8.00 29.37 2.78
N GLN A 40 -7.44 30.55 2.51
CA GLN A 40 -7.89 31.42 1.42
C GLN A 40 -7.80 30.74 0.04
N LEU A 41 -6.72 30.00 -0.24
CA LEU A 41 -6.54 29.27 -1.49
C LEU A 41 -7.57 28.14 -1.66
N ASN A 42 -7.82 27.35 -0.60
CA ASN A 42 -8.86 26.31 -0.62
C ASN A 42 -10.25 26.92 -0.87
N ALA A 43 -10.53 28.08 -0.26
CA ALA A 43 -11.75 28.85 -0.52
C ALA A 43 -11.90 29.20 -1.99
N ALA A 44 -10.84 29.80 -2.54
CA ALA A 44 -10.83 30.29 -3.90
C ALA A 44 -11.06 29.12 -4.88
N PHE A 45 -10.44 27.98 -4.63
CA PHE A 45 -10.69 26.76 -5.39
C PHE A 45 -12.15 26.32 -5.30
N LEU A 46 -12.71 26.12 -4.11
CA LEU A 46 -14.09 25.66 -3.93
C LEU A 46 -15.11 26.65 -4.53
N ASP A 47 -14.89 27.96 -4.35
CA ASP A 47 -15.71 29.02 -4.95
C ASP A 47 -15.64 28.99 -6.48
N ALA A 48 -14.44 28.89 -7.05
CA ALA A 48 -14.24 28.83 -8.49
C ALA A 48 -14.83 27.53 -9.10
N PHE A 49 -14.73 26.43 -8.37
CA PHE A 49 -15.30 25.15 -8.78
C PHE A 49 -16.82 25.23 -8.84
N CYS A 50 -17.46 25.73 -7.77
CA CYS A 50 -18.92 25.82 -7.66
C CYS A 50 -19.52 26.89 -8.60
N ARG A 51 -18.89 28.07 -8.69
CA ARG A 51 -19.42 29.24 -9.42
C ARG A 51 -18.65 29.41 -10.73
N ARG A 52 -19.29 29.11 -11.86
CA ARG A 52 -18.65 29.12 -13.20
C ARG A 52 -18.36 30.52 -13.75
N ASN A 53 -19.21 31.50 -13.47
CA ASN A 53 -19.19 32.79 -14.16
C ASN A 53 -19.41 33.94 -13.16
N GLY A 54 -19.00 35.14 -13.57
CA GLY A 54 -19.20 36.37 -12.81
C GLY A 54 -18.00 36.76 -11.95
N GLN A 55 -18.20 37.80 -11.15
CA GLN A 55 -17.12 38.46 -10.42
C GLN A 55 -16.43 37.54 -9.41
N THR A 56 -17.17 36.63 -8.78
CA THR A 56 -16.63 35.69 -7.78
C THR A 56 -15.64 34.71 -8.40
N PHE A 57 -16.01 34.06 -9.52
CA PHE A 57 -15.10 33.15 -10.24
C PHE A 57 -13.80 33.85 -10.63
N GLN A 58 -13.93 35.01 -11.29
CA GLN A 58 -12.77 35.79 -11.74
C GLN A 58 -11.89 36.26 -10.59
N ARG A 59 -12.47 36.57 -9.42
CA ARG A 59 -11.72 36.95 -8.22
C ARG A 59 -10.96 35.74 -7.65
N SER A 60 -11.61 34.59 -7.56
CA SER A 60 -11.01 33.36 -7.05
C SER A 60 -9.84 32.90 -7.91
N VAL A 61 -10.02 32.82 -9.24
CA VAL A 61 -8.94 32.43 -10.17
C VAL A 61 -7.78 33.43 -10.13
N ARG A 62 -8.06 34.74 -10.05
CA ARG A 62 -7.00 35.76 -9.89
C ARG A 62 -6.24 35.59 -8.59
N THR A 63 -6.92 35.27 -7.50
CA THR A 63 -6.28 35.02 -6.20
C THR A 63 -5.32 33.84 -6.30
N LEU A 64 -5.76 32.71 -6.87
CA LEU A 64 -4.90 31.55 -7.10
C LEU A 64 -3.71 31.91 -7.99
N ALA A 65 -3.94 32.60 -9.11
CA ALA A 65 -2.87 32.98 -10.04
C ALA A 65 -1.81 33.88 -9.38
N GLN A 66 -2.22 34.84 -8.54
CA GLN A 66 -1.29 35.70 -7.83
C GLN A 66 -0.36 34.91 -6.90
N TYR A 67 -0.91 33.98 -6.09
CA TYR A 67 -0.08 33.15 -5.22
C TYR A 67 0.84 32.21 -6.02
N ALA A 68 0.38 31.68 -7.14
CA ALA A 68 1.21 30.85 -8.03
C ALA A 68 2.41 31.64 -8.59
N GLU A 69 2.18 32.89 -9.03
CA GLU A 69 3.25 33.79 -9.51
C GLU A 69 4.24 34.20 -8.40
N GLU A 70 3.75 34.43 -7.18
CA GLU A 70 4.59 34.72 -6.01
C GLU A 70 5.47 33.52 -5.59
N GLY A 71 5.03 32.29 -5.91
CA GLY A 71 5.78 31.06 -5.68
C GLY A 71 5.86 30.63 -4.21
N GLY A 72 6.89 29.85 -3.88
CA GLY A 72 7.05 29.28 -2.55
C GLY A 72 6.02 28.21 -2.20
N LYS A 73 5.87 27.90 -0.92
CA LYS A 73 5.01 26.80 -0.44
C LYS A 73 3.52 27.02 -0.77
N ASN A 74 3.04 28.26 -0.69
CA ASN A 74 1.67 28.62 -1.01
C ASN A 74 1.45 28.67 -2.53
N GLY A 75 2.47 29.06 -3.31
CA GLY A 75 2.42 29.02 -4.78
C GLY A 75 2.20 27.61 -5.31
N VAL A 76 2.87 26.59 -4.75
CA VAL A 76 2.64 25.18 -5.14
C VAL A 76 1.19 24.75 -4.91
N ALA A 77 0.58 25.18 -3.79
CA ALA A 77 -0.83 24.90 -3.52
C ALA A 77 -1.76 25.60 -4.52
N ALA A 78 -1.43 26.83 -4.89
CA ALA A 78 -2.18 27.60 -5.88
C ALA A 78 -2.07 27.01 -7.29
N GLU A 79 -0.87 26.59 -7.72
CA GLU A 79 -0.62 25.87 -8.97
C GLU A 79 -1.43 24.57 -9.04
N PHE A 80 -1.43 23.79 -7.96
CA PHE A 80 -2.23 22.58 -7.83
C PHE A 80 -3.71 22.84 -8.05
N PHE A 81 -4.28 23.86 -7.38
CA PHE A 81 -5.70 24.18 -7.55
C PHE A 81 -6.03 24.73 -8.94
N LEU A 82 -5.14 25.52 -9.54
CA LEU A 82 -5.31 26.00 -10.91
C LEU A 82 -5.31 24.86 -11.92
N GLN A 83 -4.37 23.91 -11.77
CA GLN A 83 -4.34 22.72 -12.62
C GLN A 83 -5.59 21.86 -12.39
N ALA A 84 -6.03 21.67 -11.15
CA ALA A 84 -7.24 20.92 -10.87
C ALA A 84 -8.50 21.53 -11.50
N LEU A 85 -8.61 22.86 -11.54
CA LEU A 85 -9.72 23.56 -12.22
C LEU A 85 -9.75 23.31 -13.74
N ASP A 86 -8.59 23.00 -14.33
CA ASP A 86 -8.46 22.66 -15.75
C ASP A 86 -8.72 21.16 -16.03
N GLU A 87 -8.16 20.28 -15.19
CA GLU A 87 -8.22 18.82 -15.38
C GLU A 87 -9.60 18.22 -15.08
N ILE A 88 -10.27 18.68 -14.00
CA ILE A 88 -11.54 18.07 -13.55
C ILE A 88 -12.63 18.11 -14.64
N PRO A 89 -12.92 19.24 -15.29
CA PRO A 89 -13.91 19.28 -16.37
C PRO A 89 -13.58 18.32 -17.53
N ASN A 90 -12.30 18.23 -17.91
CA ASN A 90 -11.85 17.36 -19.00
C ASN A 90 -12.04 15.88 -18.63
N GLU A 91 -11.66 15.48 -17.42
CA GLU A 91 -11.85 14.13 -16.89
C GLU A 91 -13.33 13.71 -16.93
N ILE A 92 -14.22 14.59 -16.45
CA ILE A 92 -15.66 14.33 -16.39
C ILE A 92 -16.26 14.20 -17.79
N GLU A 93 -15.91 15.09 -18.71
CA GLU A 93 -16.46 15.05 -20.08
C GLU A 93 -15.95 13.86 -20.87
N ASN A 94 -14.67 13.55 -20.76
CA ASN A 94 -14.09 12.39 -21.43
C ASN A 94 -14.78 11.11 -20.96
N TYR A 95 -15.00 10.95 -19.65
CA TYR A 95 -15.67 9.75 -19.13
C TYR A 95 -17.17 9.73 -19.40
N ALA A 96 -17.87 10.86 -19.29
CA ALA A 96 -19.29 10.93 -19.63
C ALA A 96 -19.54 10.74 -21.14
N GLY A 97 -18.58 11.13 -21.98
CA GLY A 97 -18.59 10.89 -23.42
C GLY A 97 -18.41 9.42 -23.80
N SER A 98 -17.59 8.67 -23.05
CA SER A 98 -17.32 7.26 -23.31
C SER A 98 -18.25 6.29 -22.56
N SER A 99 -18.85 6.71 -21.44
CA SER A 99 -19.74 5.88 -20.61
C SER A 99 -21.18 6.39 -20.58
N ALA A 100 -22.05 5.74 -21.36
CA ALA A 100 -23.48 6.03 -21.35
C ALA A 100 -24.14 5.80 -19.97
N ALA A 101 -23.62 4.85 -19.19
CA ALA A 101 -24.08 4.57 -17.83
C ALA A 101 -23.75 5.74 -16.88
N PHE A 102 -22.53 6.26 -16.95
CA PHE A 102 -22.13 7.41 -16.15
C PHE A 102 -22.90 8.68 -16.55
N ALA A 103 -23.05 8.94 -17.84
CA ALA A 103 -23.84 10.08 -18.32
C ALA A 103 -25.31 10.04 -17.86
N ARG A 104 -25.93 8.85 -17.82
CA ARG A 104 -27.28 8.67 -17.24
C ARG A 104 -27.30 8.95 -15.74
N THR A 105 -26.27 8.50 -15.02
CA THR A 105 -26.13 8.72 -13.59
C THR A 105 -26.05 10.21 -13.25
N LEU A 106 -25.22 10.97 -13.97
CA LEU A 106 -25.14 12.42 -13.84
C LEU A 106 -26.50 13.11 -14.10
N ARG A 107 -27.20 12.75 -15.18
CA ARG A 107 -28.53 13.32 -15.46
C ARG A 107 -29.53 13.05 -14.34
N ARG A 108 -29.61 11.80 -13.86
CA ARG A 108 -30.50 11.41 -12.77
C ARG A 108 -30.19 12.16 -11.48
N ALA A 109 -28.92 12.31 -11.13
CA ALA A 109 -28.50 13.10 -9.97
C ALA A 109 -28.92 14.58 -10.11
N GLY A 110 -28.74 15.17 -11.29
CA GLY A 110 -29.20 16.51 -11.61
C GLY A 110 -30.71 16.69 -11.44
N ASP A 111 -31.51 15.74 -11.95
CA ASP A 111 -32.97 15.75 -11.81
C ASP A 111 -33.42 15.66 -10.35
N LEU A 112 -32.73 14.84 -9.54
CA LEU A 112 -33.04 14.70 -8.12
C LEU A 112 -32.77 16.00 -7.35
N LEU A 113 -31.63 16.64 -7.60
CA LEU A 113 -31.27 17.93 -6.98
C LEU A 113 -32.15 19.08 -7.46
N ALA A 114 -32.64 19.04 -8.70
CA ALA A 114 -33.56 20.04 -9.22
C ALA A 114 -34.97 19.94 -8.58
N LYS A 115 -35.42 18.71 -8.28
CA LYS A 115 -36.72 18.43 -7.66
C LYS A 115 -36.74 18.72 -6.17
N ASP A 116 -35.63 18.45 -5.48
CA ASP A 116 -35.50 18.59 -4.04
C ASP A 116 -34.32 19.51 -3.73
N LYS A 117 -34.62 20.78 -3.45
CA LYS A 117 -33.61 21.82 -3.20
C LYS A 117 -32.97 21.72 -1.80
N SER A 118 -33.44 20.82 -0.95
CA SER A 118 -32.86 20.60 0.37
C SER A 118 -33.01 19.13 0.76
N PRO A 119 -32.31 18.23 0.04
CA PRO A 119 -32.42 16.81 0.30
C PRO A 119 -31.94 16.49 1.71
N SER A 120 -32.55 15.47 2.33
CA SER A 120 -32.04 14.92 3.59
C SER A 120 -30.57 14.47 3.45
N GLU A 121 -29.85 14.40 4.56
CA GLU A 121 -28.42 14.05 4.54
C GLU A 121 -28.17 12.67 3.94
N GLU A 122 -29.05 11.70 4.23
CA GLU A 122 -29.03 10.36 3.66
C GLU A 122 -29.24 10.37 2.14
N LYS A 123 -30.28 11.09 1.66
CA LYS A 123 -30.57 11.20 0.23
C LYS A 123 -29.45 11.93 -0.52
N ARG A 124 -28.84 12.92 0.12
CA ARG A 124 -27.67 13.61 -0.40
C ARG A 124 -26.47 12.65 -0.52
N ALA A 125 -26.19 11.86 0.51
CA ALA A 125 -25.14 10.85 0.47
C ALA A 125 -25.37 9.83 -0.66
N ASP A 126 -26.60 9.33 -0.83
CA ASP A 126 -26.96 8.41 -1.92
C ASP A 126 -26.72 9.02 -3.31
N ILE A 127 -27.13 10.29 -3.52
CA ILE A 127 -26.89 11.01 -4.78
C ILE A 127 -25.38 11.14 -5.03
N CYS A 128 -24.60 11.57 -4.03
CA CYS A 128 -23.16 11.77 -4.17
C CYS A 128 -22.44 10.46 -4.46
N TRP A 129 -22.71 9.42 -3.67
CA TRP A 129 -22.10 8.11 -3.85
C TRP A 129 -22.50 7.45 -5.18
N SER A 130 -23.67 7.78 -5.75
CA SER A 130 -24.00 7.30 -7.10
C SER A 130 -22.99 7.76 -8.17
N ILE A 131 -22.36 8.92 -7.96
CA ILE A 131 -21.38 9.51 -8.88
C ILE A 131 -19.95 9.16 -8.46
N PHE A 132 -19.63 9.38 -7.19
CA PHE A 132 -18.26 9.43 -6.70
C PHE A 132 -17.78 8.13 -6.03
N PHE A 133 -18.69 7.37 -5.43
CA PHE A 133 -18.35 6.21 -4.61
C PHE A 133 -19.46 5.14 -4.62
N PRO A 134 -19.72 4.47 -5.77
CA PRO A 134 -20.83 3.52 -5.90
C PRO A 134 -20.75 2.33 -4.94
N GLU A 135 -19.55 2.01 -4.44
CA GLU A 135 -19.31 1.01 -3.39
C GLU A 135 -20.12 1.32 -2.14
N GLY A 136 -20.19 2.59 -1.71
CA GLY A 136 -20.91 2.97 -0.49
C GLY A 136 -22.38 2.57 -0.53
N ARG A 137 -23.03 2.74 -1.69
CA ARG A 137 -24.45 2.35 -1.90
C ARG A 137 -24.69 0.86 -1.87
N ARG A 138 -23.67 0.05 -2.20
CA ARG A 138 -23.76 -1.41 -2.17
C ARG A 138 -23.62 -1.97 -0.76
N ILE A 139 -23.14 -1.16 0.20
CA ILE A 139 -22.76 -1.62 1.54
C ILE A 139 -23.66 -1.02 2.61
N GLN A 140 -23.84 0.30 2.62
CA GLN A 140 -24.55 0.99 3.71
C GLN A 140 -25.99 0.49 3.84
N GLY A 141 -26.38 0.09 5.05
CA GLY A 141 -27.69 -0.47 5.37
C GLY A 141 -27.90 -1.92 4.91
N ARG A 142 -26.87 -2.56 4.32
CA ARG A 142 -26.88 -3.95 3.82
C ARG A 142 -25.62 -4.72 4.24
N GLU A 143 -25.00 -4.33 5.35
CA GLU A 143 -23.67 -4.77 5.75
C GLU A 143 -23.56 -6.31 5.83
N LYS A 144 -24.54 -6.96 6.47
CA LYS A 144 -24.59 -8.44 6.61
C LYS A 144 -24.77 -9.15 5.27
N GLU A 145 -25.65 -8.64 4.41
CA GLU A 145 -25.89 -9.20 3.07
C GLU A 145 -24.65 -9.04 2.20
N ALA A 146 -24.08 -7.84 2.18
CA ALA A 146 -22.85 -7.53 1.45
C ALA A 146 -21.69 -8.42 1.90
N ALA A 147 -21.58 -8.73 3.21
CA ALA A 147 -20.55 -9.63 3.73
C ALA A 147 -20.74 -11.07 3.23
N ALA A 148 -21.98 -11.56 3.22
CA ALA A 148 -22.29 -12.89 2.69
C ALA A 148 -22.05 -12.99 1.18
N GLU A 149 -22.49 -11.99 0.41
CA GLU A 149 -22.25 -11.89 -1.04
C GLU A 149 -20.75 -11.85 -1.35
N LEU A 150 -19.97 -11.07 -0.58
CA LEU A 150 -18.53 -10.98 -0.74
C LEU A 150 -17.85 -12.32 -0.44
N ARG A 151 -18.22 -13.02 0.65
CA ARG A 151 -17.69 -14.37 0.95
C ARG A 151 -17.94 -15.35 -0.19
N LEU A 152 -19.14 -15.34 -0.78
CA LEU A 152 -19.44 -16.18 -1.93
C LEU A 152 -18.53 -15.87 -3.12
N ARG A 153 -18.34 -14.59 -3.44
CA ARG A 153 -17.42 -14.15 -4.52
C ARG A 153 -15.95 -14.47 -4.24
N ARG A 154 -15.56 -14.59 -2.97
CA ARG A 154 -14.20 -14.98 -2.55
C ARG A 154 -14.02 -16.48 -2.40
N SER A 155 -15.07 -17.29 -2.56
CA SER A 155 -14.96 -18.74 -2.40
C SER A 155 -14.10 -19.37 -3.51
N VAL A 156 -13.35 -20.39 -3.12
CA VAL A 156 -12.56 -21.26 -4.00
C VAL A 156 -12.83 -22.70 -3.61
N GLU A 157 -13.27 -23.50 -4.56
CA GLU A 157 -13.34 -24.95 -4.46
C GLU A 157 -11.95 -25.54 -4.73
N VAL A 158 -11.38 -26.24 -3.76
CA VAL A 158 -10.04 -26.83 -3.85
C VAL A 158 -10.12 -28.11 -4.69
N THR A 159 -9.53 -28.06 -5.88
CA THR A 159 -9.50 -29.19 -6.82
C THR A 159 -8.29 -30.08 -6.59
N LYS A 160 -7.19 -29.51 -6.07
CA LYS A 160 -5.96 -30.26 -5.77
C LYS A 160 -5.18 -29.60 -4.64
N PRO A 161 -4.94 -30.27 -3.50
CA PRO A 161 -4.06 -29.75 -2.46
C PRO A 161 -2.60 -29.65 -2.96
N SER A 162 -1.80 -28.82 -2.30
CA SER A 162 -0.38 -28.67 -2.58
C SER A 162 0.34 -30.03 -2.49
N SER A 163 1.08 -30.40 -3.54
CA SER A 163 1.88 -31.62 -3.57
C SER A 163 3.14 -31.53 -2.71
N ARG A 164 3.55 -30.30 -2.38
CA ARG A 164 4.74 -30.00 -1.57
C ARG A 164 4.38 -28.87 -0.61
N PRO A 165 3.61 -29.11 0.46
CA PRO A 165 3.38 -28.09 1.48
C PRO A 165 4.71 -27.71 2.16
N ILE A 166 4.72 -26.55 2.84
CA ILE A 166 5.76 -26.25 3.83
C ILE A 166 5.61 -27.23 4.99
N LYS A 167 6.70 -27.88 5.40
CA LYS A 167 6.71 -28.86 6.49
C LYS A 167 7.42 -28.31 7.73
N ASN A 168 8.53 -27.64 7.53
CA ASN A 168 9.33 -26.98 8.56
C ASN A 168 9.43 -25.48 8.25
N PRO A 169 8.49 -24.65 8.77
CA PRO A 169 8.49 -23.22 8.51
C PRO A 169 9.74 -22.50 9.04
N PHE A 170 10.48 -23.08 10.00
CA PHE A 170 11.68 -22.48 10.59
C PHE A 170 12.90 -22.51 9.65
N THR A 171 12.92 -23.43 8.69
CA THR A 171 14.02 -23.59 7.71
C THR A 171 13.59 -23.37 6.27
N GLU A 172 12.30 -23.53 5.97
CA GLU A 172 11.77 -23.41 4.61
C GLU A 172 11.22 -22.00 4.29
N ILE A 173 11.07 -21.12 5.30
CA ILE A 173 10.56 -19.76 5.12
C ILE A 173 11.63 -18.73 5.48
N LEU A 174 11.87 -17.78 4.58
CA LEU A 174 12.59 -16.55 4.90
C LEU A 174 11.60 -15.48 5.40
N PHE A 175 11.72 -15.10 6.66
CA PHE A 175 10.95 -13.97 7.20
C PHE A 175 11.54 -12.65 6.69
N THR A 176 10.66 -11.71 6.38
CA THR A 176 11.05 -10.41 5.81
C THR A 176 10.28 -9.27 6.48
N ALA A 177 10.91 -8.11 6.61
CA ALA A 177 10.24 -6.91 7.09
C ALA A 177 10.85 -5.64 6.50
N ASN A 178 10.06 -4.58 6.43
CA ASN A 178 10.54 -3.25 6.05
C ASN A 178 10.98 -2.48 7.29
N VAL A 179 12.08 -1.73 7.16
CA VAL A 179 12.53 -0.73 8.12
C VAL A 179 12.63 0.60 7.39
N LEU A 180 11.88 1.59 7.87
CA LEU A 180 11.77 2.90 7.25
C LEU A 180 12.30 3.92 8.24
N LEU A 181 13.40 4.61 7.91
CA LEU A 181 14.06 5.51 8.86
C LEU A 181 13.88 6.98 8.50
N THR A 182 13.76 7.81 9.53
CA THR A 182 13.71 9.27 9.37
C THR A 182 14.59 10.01 10.38
N VAL A 183 14.74 11.31 10.14
CA VAL A 183 15.45 12.22 11.03
C VAL A 183 14.74 12.27 12.39
N PRO A 184 15.48 12.51 13.50
CA PRO A 184 14.87 12.53 14.83
C PRO A 184 13.84 13.65 14.98
N LEU A 185 12.75 13.37 15.70
CA LEU A 185 11.68 14.34 15.96
C LEU A 185 12.02 15.37 17.04
N HIS A 186 13.00 15.08 17.91
CA HIS A 186 13.39 15.95 19.01
C HIS A 186 14.91 15.99 19.18
N GLU A 187 15.46 17.15 19.55
CA GLU A 187 16.90 17.32 19.80
C GLU A 187 17.45 16.34 20.84
N LYS A 188 16.66 16.00 21.87
CA LYS A 188 17.04 15.01 22.90
C LYS A 188 17.40 13.64 22.31
N HIS A 189 16.81 13.25 21.17
CA HIS A 189 17.11 11.96 20.52
C HIS A 189 18.49 11.96 19.84
N ILE A 190 19.07 13.13 19.57
CA ILE A 190 20.39 13.27 18.94
C ILE A 190 21.52 13.06 19.96
N GLN A 191 21.30 13.44 21.21
CA GLN A 191 22.32 13.48 22.26
C GLN A 191 22.92 12.10 22.60
N ASN A 192 22.15 11.03 22.40
CA ASN A 192 22.56 9.66 22.72
C ASN A 192 23.10 8.89 21.50
N LEU A 193 23.17 9.53 20.33
CA LEU A 193 23.71 8.91 19.12
C LEU A 193 25.23 8.88 19.14
N SER A 194 25.80 7.82 18.55
CA SER A 194 27.23 7.77 18.26
C SER A 194 27.63 8.91 17.32
N ARG A 195 28.87 9.38 17.40
CA ARG A 195 29.35 10.51 16.59
C ARG A 195 29.10 10.34 15.08
N PRO A 196 29.38 9.18 14.43
CA PRO A 196 29.11 9.02 13.01
C PRO A 196 27.62 9.10 12.65
N VAL A 197 26.74 8.55 13.51
CA VAL A 197 25.28 8.60 13.28
C VAL A 197 24.75 10.02 13.50
N ARG A 198 25.25 10.73 14.51
CA ARG A 198 24.92 12.13 14.77
C ARG A 198 25.26 13.04 13.59
N GLU A 199 26.48 12.94 13.07
CA GLU A 199 26.94 13.75 11.92
C GLU A 199 26.08 13.50 10.67
N ALA A 200 25.63 12.26 10.43
CA ALA A 200 24.75 11.94 9.31
C ALA A 200 23.34 12.51 9.49
N VAL A 201 22.80 12.43 10.71
CA VAL A 201 21.50 13.00 11.08
C VAL A 201 21.49 14.53 10.95
N GLU A 202 22.51 15.21 11.45
CA GLU A 202 22.64 16.66 11.36
C GLU A 202 22.70 17.13 9.90
N LYS A 203 23.40 16.39 9.03
CA LYS A 203 23.40 16.64 7.59
C LYS A 203 22.02 16.40 6.96
N ALA A 204 21.38 15.28 7.29
CA ALA A 204 20.06 14.92 6.75
C ALA A 204 18.95 15.91 7.15
N ALA A 205 19.04 16.52 8.34
CA ALA A 205 18.06 17.51 8.81
C ALA A 205 18.02 18.78 7.94
N GLY A 206 19.09 19.08 7.20
CA GLY A 206 19.14 20.17 6.22
C GLY A 206 18.67 19.78 4.81
N GLU A 207 18.35 18.51 4.56
CA GLU A 207 17.97 18.01 3.25
C GLU A 207 16.45 18.05 3.03
N ARG A 208 16.05 18.03 1.76
CA ARG A 208 14.67 17.77 1.39
C ARG A 208 14.39 16.27 1.54
N GLN A 209 13.29 15.93 2.23
CA GLN A 209 12.77 14.57 2.28
C GLN A 209 12.44 14.05 0.87
N LEU A 210 12.91 12.84 0.56
CA LEU A 210 12.77 12.18 -0.74
C LEU A 210 11.55 11.25 -0.83
N PHE A 211 11.24 10.54 0.26
CA PHE A 211 10.19 9.52 0.30
C PHE A 211 9.28 9.71 1.50
N TRP A 212 8.01 9.31 1.37
CA TRP A 212 6.98 9.45 2.41
C TRP A 212 6.46 8.10 2.85
N TYR A 213 6.66 7.80 4.12
CA TYR A 213 6.25 6.57 4.76
C TYR A 213 5.16 6.83 5.80
N ASP A 214 4.32 5.84 6.05
CA ASP A 214 3.21 5.92 6.98
C ASP A 214 3.68 6.15 8.42
N HIS A 215 4.69 5.40 8.87
CA HIS A 215 5.28 5.48 10.21
C HIS A 215 6.79 5.20 10.17
N PRO A 216 7.61 6.12 9.64
CA PRO A 216 9.06 5.94 9.67
C PRO A 216 9.59 6.06 11.10
N VAL A 217 10.51 5.18 11.47
CA VAL A 217 11.19 5.15 12.77
C VAL A 217 12.20 6.30 12.84
N PRO A 218 12.04 7.27 13.76
CA PRO A 218 13.01 8.34 13.94
C PRO A 218 14.31 7.78 14.53
N ILE A 219 15.45 8.11 13.93
CA ILE A 219 16.75 7.70 14.49
C ILE A 219 16.91 8.30 15.89
N GLY A 220 17.43 7.48 16.82
CA GLY A 220 17.62 7.89 18.22
C GLY A 220 16.35 7.85 19.08
N VAL A 221 15.23 7.35 18.54
CA VAL A 221 14.05 7.03 19.33
C VAL A 221 14.39 6.02 20.44
N PRO A 222 13.85 6.17 21.67
CA PRO A 222 14.03 5.19 22.74
C PRO A 222 13.55 3.79 22.34
N ALA A 223 14.13 2.74 22.93
CA ALA A 223 13.87 1.35 22.57
C ALA A 223 12.40 0.95 22.75
N GLU A 224 11.74 1.48 23.78
CA GLU A 224 10.31 1.29 24.04
C GLU A 224 9.40 1.85 22.95
N ASN A 225 9.90 2.79 22.14
CA ASN A 225 9.20 3.41 21.01
C ASN A 225 9.83 3.01 19.66
N ASN A 226 10.72 2.03 19.64
CA ASN A 226 11.43 1.59 18.44
C ASN A 226 10.77 0.33 17.87
N GLU A 227 9.95 0.49 16.82
CA GLU A 227 9.25 -0.62 16.15
C GLU A 227 10.23 -1.73 15.72
N ILE A 228 11.46 -1.41 15.32
CA ILE A 228 12.45 -2.41 14.88
C ILE A 228 12.80 -3.36 16.02
N VAL A 229 13.07 -2.79 17.19
CA VAL A 229 13.38 -3.58 18.40
C VAL A 229 12.14 -4.33 18.84
N TYR A 230 10.97 -3.69 18.81
CA TYR A 230 9.70 -4.27 19.21
C TYR A 230 9.36 -5.53 18.41
N GLY A 231 9.24 -5.40 17.08
CA GLY A 231 8.84 -6.50 16.20
C GLY A 231 9.85 -7.65 16.19
N LEU A 232 11.15 -7.36 16.21
CA LEU A 232 12.17 -8.41 16.25
C LEU A 232 12.20 -9.16 17.59
N ARG A 233 12.02 -8.47 18.71
CA ARG A 233 11.87 -9.14 20.02
C ARG A 233 10.60 -9.96 20.06
N GLY A 234 9.48 -9.44 19.55
CA GLY A 234 8.24 -10.19 19.45
C GLY A 234 8.37 -11.46 18.62
N LEU A 235 9.11 -11.42 17.50
CA LEU A 235 9.43 -12.61 16.71
C LEU A 235 10.37 -13.57 17.45
N ASP A 236 11.39 -13.08 18.15
CA ASP A 236 12.29 -13.93 18.97
C ASP A 236 11.54 -14.63 20.10
N ASP A 237 10.65 -13.92 20.80
CA ASP A 237 9.77 -14.46 21.84
C ASP A 237 8.79 -15.49 21.27
N THR A 238 8.28 -15.24 20.06
CA THR A 238 7.44 -16.18 19.30
C THR A 238 8.20 -17.49 19.03
N LEU A 239 9.48 -17.42 18.68
CA LEU A 239 10.33 -18.60 18.44
C LEU A 239 10.69 -19.32 19.75
N ASP A 240 10.89 -18.58 20.84
CA ASP A 240 11.10 -19.18 22.15
C ASP A 240 9.88 -19.97 22.60
N PHE A 241 8.67 -19.48 22.32
CA PHE A 241 7.43 -20.22 22.52
C PHE A 241 7.39 -21.53 21.71
N GLU A 242 7.76 -21.50 20.43
CA GLU A 242 7.81 -22.69 19.57
C GLU A 242 8.85 -23.71 20.06
N MET A 243 9.97 -23.26 20.60
CA MET A 243 10.98 -24.13 21.22
C MET A 243 10.41 -24.83 22.46
N ARG A 244 9.72 -24.09 23.34
CA ARG A 244 9.07 -24.67 24.53
C ARG A 244 7.94 -25.65 24.16
N ARG A 245 7.26 -25.42 23.04
CA ARG A 245 6.22 -26.31 22.49
C ARG A 245 6.80 -27.56 21.82
N GLY A 246 8.12 -27.60 21.57
CA GLY A 246 8.82 -28.72 20.93
C GLY A 246 8.81 -28.68 19.40
N ASN A 247 8.37 -27.56 18.80
CA ASN A 247 8.32 -27.38 17.34
C ASN A 247 9.66 -26.88 16.78
N LEU A 248 10.42 -26.10 17.56
CA LEU A 248 11.73 -25.58 17.19
C LEU A 248 12.84 -26.33 17.96
N GLY A 249 13.84 -26.83 17.23
CA GLY A 249 14.99 -27.50 17.84
C GLY A 249 15.96 -26.52 18.50
N GLU A 250 16.65 -26.98 19.55
CA GLU A 250 17.69 -26.19 20.22
C GLU A 250 18.79 -25.74 19.23
N GLY A 251 19.17 -24.47 19.30
CA GLY A 251 20.23 -23.88 18.48
C GLY A 251 19.84 -23.55 17.03
N VAL A 252 18.61 -23.85 16.60
CA VAL A 252 18.09 -23.41 15.30
C VAL A 252 17.88 -21.90 15.34
N ARG A 253 18.45 -21.19 14.35
CA ARG A 253 18.20 -19.75 14.15
C ARG A 253 17.40 -19.53 12.89
N VAL A 254 16.30 -18.79 13.02
CA VAL A 254 15.40 -18.48 11.91
C VAL A 254 15.88 -17.21 11.22
N PRO A 255 16.05 -17.23 9.88
CA PRO A 255 16.51 -16.06 9.15
C PRO A 255 15.40 -15.01 9.01
N CYS A 256 15.73 -13.76 9.32
CA CYS A 256 14.87 -12.59 9.12
C CYS A 256 15.65 -11.52 8.34
N LEU A 257 15.12 -11.10 7.19
CA LEU A 257 15.73 -10.11 6.32
C LEU A 257 14.98 -8.78 6.39
N LEU A 258 15.72 -7.72 6.69
CA LEU A 258 15.23 -6.35 6.77
C LEU A 258 15.66 -5.57 5.52
N SER A 259 14.68 -5.02 4.80
CA SER A 259 14.90 -3.96 3.82
C SER A 259 14.93 -2.62 4.55
N VAL A 260 16.03 -1.87 4.44
CA VAL A 260 16.20 -0.59 5.14
C VAL A 260 16.19 0.55 4.15
N SER A 261 15.10 1.33 4.19
CA SER A 261 14.95 2.55 3.41
C SER A 261 15.01 3.79 4.30
N VAL A 262 15.44 4.91 3.73
CA VAL A 262 15.57 6.18 4.45
C VAL A 262 14.81 7.29 3.74
N THR A 263 14.21 8.19 4.53
CA THR A 263 13.51 9.37 4.00
C THR A 263 14.44 10.44 3.42
N HIS A 264 15.72 10.45 3.82
CA HIS A 264 16.73 11.43 3.43
C HIS A 264 18.01 10.73 2.99
N GLU A 265 18.67 11.21 1.94
CA GLU A 265 19.82 10.54 1.33
C GLU A 265 20.98 10.36 2.31
N LYS A 266 21.29 11.36 3.14
CA LYS A 266 22.44 11.27 4.07
C LYS A 266 22.26 10.26 5.20
N LEU A 267 21.05 9.75 5.42
CA LEU A 267 20.82 8.69 6.40
C LEU A 267 21.30 7.32 5.92
N ARG A 268 21.53 7.11 4.61
CA ARG A 268 21.96 5.82 4.03
C ARG A 268 23.18 5.23 4.71
N GLU A 269 24.18 6.07 4.98
CA GLU A 269 25.47 5.65 5.55
C GLU A 269 25.37 5.31 7.05
N ALA A 270 24.41 5.90 7.75
CA ALA A 270 24.21 5.71 9.19
C ALA A 270 23.21 4.60 9.53
N ALA A 271 22.23 4.34 8.64
CA ALA A 271 21.09 3.46 8.89
C ALA A 271 21.48 2.08 9.45
N LYS A 272 22.35 1.36 8.73
CA LYS A 272 22.78 0.02 9.15
C LYS A 272 23.56 0.02 10.47
N ASN A 273 24.46 0.99 10.64
CA ASN A 273 25.28 1.09 11.85
C ASN A 273 24.42 1.38 13.07
N TRP A 274 23.41 2.24 12.92
CA TRP A 274 22.44 2.52 13.97
C TRP A 274 21.61 1.28 14.32
N ILE A 275 21.03 0.58 13.33
CA ILE A 275 20.26 -0.66 13.57
C ILE A 275 21.13 -1.70 14.28
N LYS A 276 22.36 -1.95 13.79
CA LYS A 276 23.28 -2.90 14.42
C LYS A 276 23.57 -2.54 15.87
N HIS A 277 23.80 -1.25 16.15
CA HIS A 277 24.03 -0.76 17.51
C HIS A 277 22.81 -0.99 18.41
N GLU A 278 21.60 -0.67 17.95
CA GLU A 278 20.39 -0.92 18.73
C GLU A 278 20.17 -2.41 18.99
N LEU A 279 20.29 -3.27 17.97
CA LEU A 279 20.08 -4.72 18.14
C LEU A 279 21.12 -5.38 19.05
N SER A 280 22.35 -4.86 19.10
CA SER A 280 23.40 -5.37 20.00
C SER A 280 23.03 -5.28 21.49
N ARG A 281 22.08 -4.41 21.84
CA ARG A 281 21.59 -4.22 23.22
C ARG A 281 20.50 -5.21 23.62
N HIS A 282 19.92 -5.95 22.67
CA HIS A 282 18.67 -6.70 22.88
C HIS A 282 18.77 -8.24 22.76
N GLN A 283 19.98 -8.82 22.68
CA GLN A 283 20.26 -10.27 22.70
C GLN A 283 19.17 -11.18 22.07
N LEU A 284 19.00 -11.11 20.74
CA LEU A 284 18.11 -12.02 20.01
C LEU A 284 18.71 -13.44 19.96
N LYS A 285 18.00 -14.43 20.51
CA LYS A 285 18.53 -15.79 20.72
C LYS A 285 18.32 -16.68 19.51
N HIS A 286 17.13 -16.59 18.93
CA HIS A 286 16.57 -17.51 17.95
C HIS A 286 16.56 -16.92 16.54
N LEU A 287 16.95 -15.66 16.38
CA LEU A 287 16.99 -14.98 15.09
C LEU A 287 18.40 -14.88 14.49
N GLU A 288 18.43 -14.94 13.17
CA GLU A 288 19.54 -14.50 12.34
C GLU A 288 19.08 -13.33 11.46
N VAL A 289 19.52 -12.12 11.79
CA VAL A 289 19.03 -10.90 11.16
C VAL A 289 19.98 -10.44 10.05
N TYR A 290 19.43 -10.20 8.87
CA TYR A 290 20.13 -9.62 7.71
C TYR A 290 19.60 -8.21 7.45
N VAL A 291 20.49 -7.23 7.41
CA VAL A 291 20.15 -5.81 7.17
C VAL A 291 20.64 -5.39 5.79
N PHE A 292 19.69 -5.21 4.87
CA PHE A 292 19.94 -4.74 3.50
C PHE A 292 19.60 -3.26 3.36
N THR A 293 20.63 -2.43 3.23
CA THR A 293 20.51 -1.03 2.77
C THR A 293 20.68 -0.97 1.26
N GLU A 294 20.41 0.20 0.67
CA GLU A 294 20.61 0.44 -0.76
C GLU A 294 22.05 0.16 -1.23
N THR A 295 23.04 0.39 -0.36
CA THR A 295 24.43 0.00 -0.64
C THR A 295 24.58 -1.52 -0.79
N GLY A 296 23.91 -2.31 0.05
CA GLY A 296 23.93 -3.78 -0.03
C GLY A 296 23.24 -4.31 -1.29
N THR A 297 22.09 -3.73 -1.66
CA THR A 297 21.35 -4.10 -2.87
C THR A 297 22.14 -3.74 -4.13
N LYS A 298 22.71 -2.53 -4.19
CA LYS A 298 23.57 -2.11 -5.31
C LYS A 298 24.76 -3.04 -5.52
N ARG A 299 25.38 -3.52 -4.44
CA ARG A 299 26.42 -4.55 -4.51
C ARG A 299 25.88 -5.84 -5.13
N LEU A 300 24.74 -6.37 -4.67
CA LEU A 300 24.15 -7.56 -5.31
C LEU A 300 23.91 -7.34 -6.82
N VAL A 301 23.42 -6.18 -7.23
CA VAL A 301 23.19 -5.86 -8.64
C VAL A 301 24.51 -5.81 -9.41
N ASP A 302 25.43 -4.93 -9.01
CA ASP A 302 26.66 -4.63 -9.76
C ASP A 302 27.66 -5.79 -9.74
N GLU A 303 27.71 -6.51 -8.61
CA GLU A 303 28.70 -7.54 -8.36
C GLU A 303 28.24 -8.94 -8.73
N VAL A 304 26.93 -9.21 -8.79
CA VAL A 304 26.35 -10.55 -9.00
C VAL A 304 25.38 -10.56 -10.17
N LEU A 305 24.27 -9.81 -10.10
CA LEU A 305 23.17 -9.94 -11.06
C LEU A 305 23.54 -9.45 -12.46
N VAL A 306 24.25 -8.32 -12.58
CA VAL A 306 24.72 -7.80 -13.86
C VAL A 306 25.76 -8.74 -14.50
N PRO A 307 26.81 -9.20 -13.79
CA PRO A 307 27.71 -10.23 -14.30
C PRO A 307 27.01 -11.53 -14.72
N ALA A 308 26.04 -12.00 -13.91
CA ALA A 308 25.25 -13.18 -14.23
C ALA A 308 24.43 -12.98 -15.51
N GLY A 309 23.75 -11.83 -15.62
CA GLY A 309 22.97 -11.45 -16.79
C GLY A 309 23.81 -11.44 -18.06
N ARG A 310 24.99 -10.82 -18.03
CA ARG A 310 25.91 -10.79 -19.19
C ARG A 310 26.42 -12.16 -19.62
N ARG A 311 26.56 -13.09 -18.66
CA ARG A 311 27.18 -14.41 -18.91
C ARG A 311 26.16 -15.48 -19.29
N PHE A 312 25.00 -15.46 -18.66
CA PHE A 312 24.01 -16.53 -18.73
C PHE A 312 22.73 -16.10 -19.44
N ALA A 313 22.39 -14.81 -19.50
CA ALA A 313 21.21 -14.31 -20.20
C ALA A 313 21.55 -13.70 -21.57
N THR A 314 20.63 -13.84 -22.54
CA THR A 314 20.88 -13.58 -23.98
C THR A 314 20.55 -12.17 -24.44
N SER A 315 19.88 -11.36 -23.64
CA SER A 315 19.63 -9.93 -23.91
C SER A 315 19.15 -9.28 -22.63
N PRO A 316 19.65 -8.09 -22.27
CA PRO A 316 19.20 -7.47 -21.06
C PRO A 316 18.29 -6.27 -21.34
N PRO A 317 17.58 -5.82 -20.30
CA PRO A 317 17.82 -4.45 -19.84
C PRO A 317 18.59 -4.52 -18.52
N VAL A 318 19.92 -4.63 -18.62
CA VAL A 318 20.83 -4.82 -17.47
C VAL A 318 20.88 -3.52 -16.70
N ASP A 319 20.68 -2.42 -17.41
CA ASP A 319 20.65 -1.07 -16.90
C ASP A 319 19.40 -0.81 -16.04
N ASP A 320 18.30 -1.54 -16.24
CA ASP A 320 17.06 -1.36 -15.48
C ASP A 320 17.03 -2.12 -14.15
N LEU A 321 17.91 -3.11 -13.95
CA LEU A 321 17.96 -3.90 -12.70
C LEU A 321 18.21 -3.03 -11.48
N GLN A 322 19.05 -1.99 -11.59
CA GLN A 322 19.27 -1.05 -10.49
C GLN A 322 18.00 -0.28 -10.13
N GLY A 323 17.13 0.02 -11.10
CA GLY A 323 15.87 0.74 -10.85
C GLY A 323 14.87 -0.09 -10.03
N ILE A 324 14.81 -1.40 -10.27
CA ILE A 324 13.79 -2.28 -9.66
C ILE A 324 14.29 -3.05 -8.42
N PHE A 325 15.56 -3.46 -8.37
CA PHE A 325 16.10 -4.29 -7.29
C PHE A 325 16.79 -3.39 -6.24
N GLY A 326 16.02 -2.91 -5.27
CA GLY A 326 16.54 -2.03 -4.21
C GLY A 326 15.54 -1.75 -3.11
N VAL A 327 15.95 -0.94 -2.13
CA VAL A 327 15.15 -0.64 -0.93
C VAL A 327 14.75 0.82 -0.85
N ASP A 328 15.57 1.74 -1.38
CA ASP A 328 15.28 3.18 -1.35
C ASP A 328 14.22 3.57 -2.38
N GLY A 329 13.05 4.01 -1.93
CA GLY A 329 11.96 4.35 -2.84
C GLY A 329 10.62 4.37 -2.14
N GLU A 330 9.57 4.39 -2.95
CA GLU A 330 8.19 4.16 -2.52
C GLU A 330 7.94 2.67 -2.19
N TYR A 331 6.91 2.39 -1.35
CA TYR A 331 6.12 1.14 -1.33
C TYR A 331 6.64 -0.06 -2.15
N GLY A 332 6.40 0.05 -3.45
CA GLY A 332 6.52 -1.08 -4.37
C GLY A 332 7.94 -1.59 -4.56
N ARG A 333 8.96 -0.72 -4.47
CA ARG A 333 10.35 -1.11 -4.71
C ARG A 333 10.84 -2.06 -3.64
N HIS A 334 10.66 -1.71 -2.37
CA HIS A 334 11.07 -2.56 -1.25
C HIS A 334 10.21 -3.81 -1.11
N TYR A 335 8.90 -3.73 -1.35
CA TYR A 335 8.04 -4.92 -1.31
C TYR A 335 8.50 -5.97 -2.34
N SER A 336 8.78 -5.54 -3.56
CA SER A 336 9.28 -6.42 -4.61
C SER A 336 10.67 -6.96 -4.30
N PHE A 337 11.56 -6.11 -3.78
CA PHE A 337 12.89 -6.54 -3.32
C PHE A 337 12.81 -7.65 -2.27
N LEU A 338 11.96 -7.52 -1.24
CA LEU A 338 11.83 -8.53 -0.18
C LEU A 338 11.44 -9.91 -0.73
N LYS A 339 10.62 -9.96 -1.79
CA LYS A 339 10.27 -11.24 -2.45
C LYS A 339 11.39 -11.74 -3.35
N ALA A 340 11.98 -10.84 -4.15
CA ALA A 340 13.04 -11.17 -5.09
C ALA A 340 14.31 -11.68 -4.37
N VAL A 341 14.74 -11.02 -3.29
CA VAL A 341 15.94 -11.40 -2.53
C VAL A 341 15.79 -12.78 -1.87
N ALA A 342 14.56 -13.18 -1.50
CA ALA A 342 14.30 -14.53 -1.01
C ALA A 342 14.56 -15.60 -2.08
N ALA A 343 14.14 -15.34 -3.33
CA ALA A 343 14.44 -16.21 -4.46
C ALA A 343 15.95 -16.26 -4.78
N LEU A 344 16.64 -15.13 -4.69
CA LEU A 344 18.10 -15.10 -4.83
C LEU A 344 18.78 -15.94 -3.74
N MET A 345 18.37 -15.75 -2.49
CA MET A 345 18.92 -16.48 -1.35
C MET A 345 18.67 -17.98 -1.48
N SER A 346 17.49 -18.39 -1.97
CA SER A 346 17.19 -19.82 -2.16
C SER A 346 18.08 -20.49 -3.20
N VAL A 347 18.56 -19.76 -4.20
CA VAL A 347 19.45 -20.33 -5.23
C VAL A 347 20.91 -20.25 -4.80
N MET A 348 21.33 -19.11 -4.25
CA MET A 348 22.75 -18.78 -4.08
C MET A 348 23.28 -19.03 -2.66
N VAL A 349 22.41 -19.19 -1.66
CA VAL A 349 22.83 -19.28 -0.24
C VAL A 349 22.25 -20.52 0.43
N ASP A 350 20.93 -20.68 0.43
CA ASP A 350 20.26 -21.77 1.14
C ASP A 350 19.07 -22.36 0.36
N ARG A 351 19.30 -23.50 -0.30
CA ARG A 351 18.29 -24.21 -1.11
C ARG A 351 17.14 -24.83 -0.32
N ARG A 352 17.17 -24.77 1.02
CA ARG A 352 16.06 -25.20 1.87
C ARG A 352 14.92 -24.18 1.87
N ILE A 353 15.22 -22.91 1.61
CA ILE A 353 14.22 -21.85 1.55
C ILE A 353 13.31 -22.10 0.34
N ARG A 354 12.01 -22.14 0.60
CA ARG A 354 10.97 -22.42 -0.39
C ARG A 354 9.86 -21.38 -0.42
N ALA A 355 9.79 -20.53 0.59
CA ALA A 355 8.85 -19.43 0.65
C ALA A 355 9.46 -18.21 1.34
N THR A 356 8.79 -17.07 1.18
CA THR A 356 9.04 -15.88 1.99
C THR A 356 7.75 -15.42 2.64
N PHE A 357 7.85 -14.91 3.86
CA PHE A 357 6.74 -14.40 4.63
C PHE A 357 7.10 -13.02 5.18
N LYS A 358 6.27 -12.00 4.89
CA LYS A 358 6.47 -10.62 5.36
C LYS A 358 5.70 -10.41 6.65
N ILE A 359 6.36 -9.81 7.62
CA ILE A 359 5.78 -9.27 8.85
C ILE A 359 5.96 -7.75 8.86
N ASP A 360 5.12 -7.05 9.60
CA ASP A 360 5.41 -5.67 9.98
C ASP A 360 5.95 -5.63 11.41
N LEU A 361 6.83 -4.66 11.68
CA LEU A 361 7.55 -4.60 12.96
C LEU A 361 6.76 -3.91 14.08
N ASP A 362 5.60 -3.33 13.76
CA ASP A 362 4.57 -2.88 14.69
C ASP A 362 3.57 -3.99 15.07
N GLN A 363 3.85 -5.23 14.64
CA GLN A 363 3.00 -6.41 14.85
C GLN A 363 3.77 -7.55 15.52
N VAL A 364 3.07 -8.38 16.29
CA VAL A 364 3.62 -9.58 16.95
C VAL A 364 2.67 -10.77 16.80
N PHE A 365 3.18 -12.00 16.81
CA PHE A 365 2.32 -13.19 16.84
C PHE A 365 1.82 -13.46 18.26
N PRO A 366 0.50 -13.42 18.53
CA PRO A 366 -0.02 -13.66 19.86
C PRO A 366 -0.15 -15.17 20.12
N GLN A 367 0.98 -15.86 20.27
CA GLN A 367 1.07 -17.33 20.29
C GLN A 367 0.14 -18.01 21.29
N GLU A 368 0.04 -17.50 22.52
CA GLU A 368 -0.84 -18.06 23.54
C GLU A 368 -2.31 -18.00 23.12
N GLN A 369 -2.73 -16.86 22.56
CA GLN A 369 -4.10 -16.66 22.09
C GLN A 369 -4.39 -17.53 20.87
N LEU A 370 -3.46 -17.62 19.92
CA LEU A 370 -3.53 -18.47 18.73
C LEU A 370 -3.79 -19.91 19.15
N VAL A 371 -2.93 -20.48 20.00
CA VAL A 371 -3.09 -21.85 20.48
C VAL A 371 -4.41 -22.02 21.23
N ARG A 372 -4.83 -21.05 22.03
CA ARG A 372 -6.07 -21.13 22.81
C ARG A 372 -7.32 -21.16 21.93
N GLU A 373 -7.39 -20.33 20.89
CA GLU A 373 -8.60 -20.17 20.07
C GLU A 373 -8.61 -21.07 18.82
N THR A 374 -7.45 -21.41 18.27
CA THR A 374 -7.36 -22.19 17.01
C THR A 374 -6.76 -23.59 17.22
N GLY A 375 -6.19 -23.86 18.40
CA GLY A 375 -5.42 -25.07 18.69
C GLY A 375 -4.03 -25.08 18.07
N ARG A 376 -3.68 -24.07 17.24
CA ARG A 376 -2.44 -24.02 16.47
C ARG A 376 -1.65 -22.75 16.76
N SER A 377 -0.33 -22.87 16.74
CA SER A 377 0.58 -21.75 16.74
C SER A 377 0.63 -21.07 15.36
N ALA A 378 1.24 -19.88 15.27
CA ALA A 378 1.42 -19.18 14.00
C ALA A 378 2.19 -20.04 12.96
N PHE A 379 3.27 -20.69 13.38
CA PHE A 379 4.10 -21.53 12.52
C PHE A 379 3.39 -22.81 12.10
N GLU A 380 2.59 -23.40 13.00
CA GLU A 380 1.72 -24.51 12.66
C GLU A 380 0.73 -24.10 11.57
N HIS A 381 0.14 -22.91 11.61
CA HIS A 381 -0.75 -22.41 10.55
C HIS A 381 -0.07 -22.25 9.18
N LEU A 382 1.22 -21.93 9.13
CA LEU A 382 1.99 -21.83 7.88
C LEU A 382 2.25 -23.20 7.23
N ALA A 383 2.21 -24.28 8.02
CA ALA A 383 2.32 -25.66 7.54
C ALA A 383 0.94 -26.20 7.11
N THR A 384 0.44 -25.72 5.96
CA THR A 384 -0.88 -26.10 5.42
C THR A 384 -0.78 -26.66 3.99
N PRO A 385 -1.59 -27.69 3.62
CA PRO A 385 -1.67 -28.17 2.25
C PRO A 385 -2.43 -27.23 1.32
N LEU A 386 -3.12 -26.21 1.84
CA LEU A 386 -3.81 -25.21 1.02
C LEU A 386 -2.85 -24.18 0.41
N TRP A 387 -1.70 -23.94 1.04
CA TRP A 387 -0.69 -23.06 0.47
C TRP A 387 0.06 -23.78 -0.67
N GLY A 388 -0.17 -23.31 -1.90
CA GLY A 388 0.26 -23.94 -3.15
C GLY A 388 -0.78 -24.89 -3.76
N ALA A 389 -2.01 -24.92 -3.23
CA ALA A 389 -3.10 -25.70 -3.81
C ALA A 389 -3.62 -25.08 -5.12
N TRP A 390 -4.35 -25.89 -5.89
CA TRP A 390 -5.15 -25.43 -7.02
C TRP A 390 -6.63 -25.50 -6.66
N GLY A 391 -7.40 -24.61 -7.27
CA GLY A 391 -8.84 -24.60 -7.09
C GLY A 391 -9.57 -23.88 -8.20
N ARG A 392 -10.88 -23.78 -8.05
CA ARG A 392 -11.79 -23.07 -8.93
C ARG A 392 -12.48 -21.95 -8.16
N ASP A 393 -12.37 -20.73 -8.65
CA ASP A 393 -12.99 -19.57 -8.01
C ASP A 393 -14.50 -19.49 -8.28
N ALA A 394 -15.17 -18.55 -7.62
CA ALA A 394 -16.61 -18.30 -7.76
C ALA A 394 -17.07 -17.95 -9.19
N TRP A 395 -16.15 -17.58 -10.09
CA TRP A 395 -16.43 -17.30 -11.50
C TRP A 395 -16.13 -18.51 -12.41
N GLY A 396 -15.77 -19.65 -11.83
CA GLY A 396 -15.45 -20.88 -12.55
C GLY A 396 -14.04 -20.93 -13.13
N ARG A 397 -13.15 -19.99 -12.76
CA ARG A 397 -11.76 -19.96 -13.26
C ARG A 397 -10.86 -20.82 -12.39
N GLU A 398 -9.94 -21.53 -13.02
CA GLU A 398 -8.88 -22.24 -12.31
C GLU A 398 -7.89 -21.22 -11.72
N VAL A 399 -7.49 -21.41 -10.46
CA VAL A 399 -6.59 -20.52 -9.72
C VAL A 399 -5.52 -21.30 -8.97
N GLU A 400 -4.38 -20.66 -8.73
CA GLU A 400 -3.30 -21.17 -7.87
C GLU A 400 -3.27 -20.38 -6.55
N LEU A 401 -3.37 -21.10 -5.42
CA LEU A 401 -3.27 -20.56 -4.06
C LEU A 401 -1.81 -20.49 -3.59
N GLY A 402 -0.92 -19.98 -4.45
CA GLY A 402 0.53 -19.92 -4.21
C GLY A 402 0.96 -18.81 -3.24
N MET A 403 0.05 -17.91 -2.90
CA MET A 403 0.25 -16.90 -1.86
C MET A 403 -0.63 -17.22 -0.64
N ILE A 404 -0.24 -16.75 0.54
CA ILE A 404 -0.95 -16.93 1.80
C ILE A 404 -1.11 -15.58 2.50
N ALA A 405 -2.26 -15.37 3.13
CA ALA A 405 -2.53 -14.18 3.92
C ALA A 405 -3.21 -14.55 5.24
N GLY A 406 -2.73 -13.94 6.32
CA GLY A 406 -3.39 -13.96 7.62
C GLY A 406 -4.30 -12.74 7.85
N ALA A 407 -4.57 -12.45 9.11
CA ALA A 407 -5.39 -11.34 9.56
C ALA A 407 -4.73 -10.57 10.72
N LEU A 408 -5.33 -9.44 11.08
CA LEU A 408 -4.88 -8.58 12.16
C LEU A 408 -5.96 -8.49 13.24
N VAL A 409 -5.51 -8.30 14.48
CA VAL A 409 -6.34 -7.93 15.63
C VAL A 409 -5.62 -6.83 16.41
N ASN A 410 -6.34 -5.81 16.89
CA ASN A 410 -5.69 -4.76 17.69
C ASN A 410 -5.37 -5.26 19.10
N GLU A 411 -4.37 -4.65 19.74
CA GLU A 411 -3.98 -4.94 21.12
C GLU A 411 -5.17 -4.93 22.09
N ARG A 412 -6.01 -3.90 22.00
CA ARG A 412 -7.18 -3.70 22.87
C ARG A 412 -8.31 -4.71 22.62
N ASP A 413 -8.38 -5.26 21.42
CA ASP A 413 -9.48 -6.11 20.96
C ASP A 413 -9.19 -7.60 21.19
N ILE A 414 -7.90 -7.98 21.31
CA ILE A 414 -7.48 -9.37 21.45
C ILE A 414 -8.00 -10.06 22.72
N ALA A 415 -8.31 -9.31 23.76
CA ALA A 415 -8.87 -9.85 24.99
C ALA A 415 -10.28 -10.45 24.76
N GLN A 416 -10.99 -10.00 23.73
CA GLN A 416 -12.32 -10.51 23.36
C GLN A 416 -12.20 -11.78 22.52
N SER A 417 -11.48 -11.69 21.39
CA SER A 417 -11.16 -12.81 20.50
C SER A 417 -10.17 -12.35 19.43
N LEU A 418 -9.40 -13.29 18.86
CA LEU A 418 -8.63 -13.06 17.63
C LEU A 418 -9.51 -12.59 16.46
N PHE A 419 -10.77 -13.03 16.43
CA PHE A 419 -11.72 -12.77 15.34
C PHE A 419 -12.56 -11.51 15.60
N THR A 420 -12.09 -10.65 16.50
CA THR A 420 -12.66 -9.31 16.67
C THR A 420 -12.11 -8.41 15.57
N PRO A 421 -12.96 -7.82 14.71
CA PRO A 421 -12.50 -7.02 13.58
C PRO A 421 -11.75 -5.78 14.05
N ASP A 422 -10.55 -5.57 13.51
CA ASP A 422 -9.71 -4.40 13.80
C ASP A 422 -10.28 -3.10 13.22
N VAL A 423 -11.08 -3.21 12.15
CA VAL A 423 -11.84 -2.13 11.53
C VAL A 423 -13.32 -2.49 11.50
N THR A 424 -14.11 -1.73 12.25
CA THR A 424 -15.57 -1.86 12.32
C THR A 424 -16.29 -0.90 11.39
N PHE A 425 -17.52 -1.28 11.02
CA PHE A 425 -18.43 -0.41 10.29
C PHE A 425 -18.63 0.91 11.05
N PRO A 426 -18.62 2.06 10.35
CA PRO A 426 -18.83 3.35 10.98
C PRO A 426 -20.28 3.45 11.51
N GLU A 427 -20.44 3.79 12.79
CA GLU A 427 -21.75 4.02 13.41
C GLU A 427 -22.31 5.41 13.05
N GLU A 428 -21.42 6.37 12.80
CA GLU A 428 -21.79 7.74 12.45
C GLU A 428 -22.04 7.89 10.95
N PRO A 429 -22.99 8.76 10.54
CA PRO A 429 -23.17 9.12 9.14
C PRO A 429 -21.90 9.73 8.51
N PRO A 430 -21.68 9.55 7.19
CA PRO A 430 -20.54 10.13 6.50
C PRO A 430 -20.58 11.66 6.56
N ARG A 431 -19.45 12.27 6.90
CA ARG A 431 -19.32 13.73 7.04
C ARG A 431 -18.60 14.33 5.85
N CYS A 432 -19.11 15.44 5.32
CA CYS A 432 -18.45 16.33 4.34
C CYS A 432 -17.70 15.61 3.20
N ASP A 433 -16.41 15.31 3.36
CA ASP A 433 -15.57 14.63 2.38
C ASP A 433 -15.84 13.12 2.26
N GLU A 434 -16.36 12.48 3.31
CA GLU A 434 -16.77 11.06 3.30
C GLU A 434 -18.00 10.84 2.41
N ILE A 435 -18.78 11.89 2.14
CA ILE A 435 -19.86 11.86 1.15
C ILE A 435 -19.31 11.78 -0.29
N ILE A 436 -18.05 12.18 -0.51
CA ILE A 436 -17.36 11.97 -1.80
C ILE A 436 -16.71 10.59 -1.83
N PHE A 437 -16.04 10.18 -0.76
CA PHE A 437 -15.30 8.93 -0.72
C PHE A 437 -15.08 8.43 0.71
N PHE A 438 -15.60 7.24 1.04
CA PHE A 438 -15.56 6.71 2.40
C PHE A 438 -14.92 5.32 2.49
N SER A 439 -13.60 5.24 2.32
CA SER A 439 -12.86 3.96 2.29
C SER A 439 -12.98 3.09 3.55
N ARG A 440 -13.33 3.67 4.71
CA ARG A 440 -13.57 2.89 5.95
C ARG A 440 -14.71 1.89 5.78
N LEU A 441 -15.75 2.23 5.01
CA LEU A 441 -16.92 1.39 4.81
C LEU A 441 -16.58 0.07 4.08
N PRO A 442 -15.96 0.07 2.88
CA PRO A 442 -15.54 -1.17 2.23
C PRO A 442 -14.38 -1.86 2.96
N GLN A 443 -13.54 -1.14 3.71
CA GLN A 443 -12.52 -1.76 4.55
C GLN A 443 -13.16 -2.62 5.65
N ALA A 444 -14.13 -2.08 6.40
CA ALA A 444 -14.85 -2.82 7.43
C ALA A 444 -15.56 -4.05 6.86
N LEU A 445 -16.22 -3.89 5.70
CA LEU A 445 -16.84 -5.01 5.00
C LEU A 445 -15.83 -6.11 4.68
N SER A 446 -14.69 -5.78 4.06
CA SER A 446 -13.67 -6.77 3.74
C SER A 446 -13.02 -7.36 5.00
N THR A 447 -12.83 -6.59 6.08
CA THR A 447 -12.36 -7.14 7.37
C THR A 447 -13.31 -8.23 7.87
N GLU A 448 -14.61 -7.95 7.96
CA GLU A 448 -15.60 -8.92 8.43
C GLU A 448 -15.77 -10.11 7.47
N ALA A 449 -15.83 -9.84 6.16
CA ALA A 449 -16.16 -10.84 5.15
C ALA A 449 -14.97 -11.71 4.75
N GLU A 450 -13.74 -11.20 4.84
CA GLU A 450 -12.54 -11.90 4.38
C GLU A 450 -11.61 -12.29 5.53
N MET A 451 -11.32 -11.36 6.45
CA MET A 451 -10.29 -11.55 7.48
C MET A 451 -10.79 -12.36 8.68
N MET A 452 -12.02 -12.10 9.12
CA MET A 452 -12.60 -12.71 10.33
C MET A 452 -13.26 -14.08 10.06
N VAL A 453 -13.10 -14.64 8.86
CA VAL A 453 -13.77 -15.90 8.49
C VAL A 453 -13.08 -17.10 9.15
N HIS A 454 -13.92 -17.92 9.78
CA HIS A 454 -13.57 -19.23 10.31
C HIS A 454 -13.84 -20.35 9.28
N TYR A 455 -13.13 -21.46 9.44
CA TYR A 455 -13.35 -22.68 8.67
C TYR A 455 -13.92 -23.79 9.56
N ASP A 456 -15.17 -23.62 9.98
CA ASP A 456 -15.83 -24.47 10.97
C ASP A 456 -16.76 -25.53 10.34
N GLY A 457 -16.72 -25.69 9.02
CA GLY A 457 -17.54 -26.65 8.27
C GLY A 457 -18.16 -26.04 7.01
N ALA A 458 -19.12 -26.73 6.38
CA ALA A 458 -19.75 -26.21 5.17
C ALA A 458 -20.39 -24.81 5.41
N PRO A 459 -20.27 -23.86 4.46
CA PRO A 459 -19.72 -24.03 3.11
C PRO A 459 -18.20 -23.80 3.00
N LEU A 460 -17.50 -23.43 4.07
CA LEU A 460 -16.05 -23.14 4.07
C LEU A 460 -15.36 -24.02 5.12
N ASP A 461 -14.81 -25.15 4.69
CA ASP A 461 -14.28 -26.17 5.61
C ASP A 461 -12.74 -26.15 5.76
N GLY A 462 -12.05 -25.29 5.00
CA GLY A 462 -10.59 -25.20 5.02
C GLY A 462 -9.91 -26.46 4.50
N LYS A 463 -10.60 -27.26 3.67
CA LYS A 463 -10.11 -28.50 3.06
C LYS A 463 -10.52 -28.60 1.60
N MET A 464 -11.83 -28.66 1.36
CA MET A 464 -12.45 -28.71 0.03
C MET A 464 -12.87 -27.31 -0.44
N THR A 465 -13.11 -26.40 0.49
CA THR A 465 -13.47 -25.02 0.18
C THR A 465 -12.75 -24.03 1.09
N CYS A 466 -12.31 -22.92 0.52
CA CYS A 466 -11.63 -21.85 1.23
C CYS A 466 -11.93 -20.48 0.61
N LEU A 467 -11.37 -19.42 1.17
CA LEU A 467 -11.43 -18.08 0.58
C LEU A 467 -10.11 -17.69 -0.09
N GLN A 468 -10.21 -17.03 -1.24
CA GLN A 468 -9.14 -16.17 -1.75
C GLN A 468 -9.24 -14.77 -1.10
N ARG A 469 -8.11 -14.18 -0.73
CA ARG A 469 -8.02 -12.82 -0.15
C ARG A 469 -7.70 -11.79 -1.21
N ILE A 470 -8.51 -10.73 -1.26
CA ILE A 470 -8.17 -9.49 -1.97
C ILE A 470 -7.76 -8.42 -0.96
N HIS A 471 -8.48 -8.31 0.17
CA HIS A 471 -8.04 -7.47 1.26
C HIS A 471 -6.85 -8.15 1.95
N VAL A 472 -5.67 -7.69 1.60
CA VAL A 472 -4.41 -8.03 2.25
C VAL A 472 -3.84 -6.80 2.94
N THR A 473 -2.99 -7.08 3.94
CA THR A 473 -2.22 -6.11 4.70
C THR A 473 -0.78 -6.21 4.27
N GLY A 474 -0.02 -5.12 4.39
CA GLY A 474 1.41 -5.10 4.05
C GLY A 474 2.19 -6.22 4.75
N GLY A 475 1.87 -6.52 6.01
CA GLY A 475 2.37 -7.68 6.77
C GLY A 475 1.41 -8.87 6.80
N VAL A 476 1.86 -9.98 7.39
CA VAL A 476 1.14 -11.26 7.53
C VAL A 476 0.84 -11.95 6.19
N THR A 477 1.74 -11.80 5.21
CA THR A 477 1.57 -12.35 3.86
C THR A 477 2.79 -13.13 3.39
N GLY A 478 2.58 -14.18 2.60
CA GLY A 478 3.67 -14.99 2.04
C GLY A 478 3.43 -15.46 0.63
N ILE A 479 4.51 -15.88 -0.03
CA ILE A 479 4.48 -16.49 -1.37
C ILE A 479 5.48 -17.65 -1.44
N LEU A 480 5.09 -18.74 -2.10
CA LEU A 480 6.00 -19.82 -2.45
C LEU A 480 6.96 -19.36 -3.54
N LEU A 481 8.25 -19.65 -3.42
CA LEU A 481 9.26 -19.20 -4.39
C LEU A 481 9.06 -19.83 -5.78
N GLU A 482 8.45 -21.02 -5.85
CA GLU A 482 8.04 -21.63 -7.11
C GLU A 482 6.94 -20.80 -7.79
N SER A 483 5.90 -20.39 -7.05
CA SER A 483 4.83 -19.53 -7.55
C SER A 483 5.37 -18.14 -7.92
N LEU A 484 6.30 -17.59 -7.13
CA LEU A 484 6.98 -16.33 -7.41
C LEU A 484 7.73 -16.37 -8.75
N ARG A 485 8.54 -17.42 -9.00
CA ARG A 485 9.31 -17.55 -10.25
C ARG A 485 8.43 -17.85 -11.46
N ARG A 486 7.32 -18.58 -11.28
CA ARG A 486 6.34 -18.89 -12.33
C ARG A 486 5.56 -17.66 -12.78
N HIS A 487 4.97 -16.94 -11.82
CA HIS A 487 4.03 -15.86 -12.11
C HIS A 487 4.70 -14.48 -12.18
N ARG A 488 5.89 -14.35 -11.59
CA ARG A 488 6.72 -13.14 -11.56
C ARG A 488 5.94 -11.87 -11.16
N PRO A 489 5.08 -11.94 -10.11
CA PRO A 489 4.40 -10.75 -9.63
C PRO A 489 5.41 -9.70 -9.17
N PHE A 490 5.02 -8.43 -9.30
CA PHE A 490 5.79 -7.30 -8.79
C PHE A 490 4.87 -6.14 -8.42
N THR A 491 5.33 -5.30 -7.50
CA THR A 491 4.70 -4.01 -7.23
C THR A 491 5.50 -2.92 -7.93
N PRO A 492 4.89 -2.12 -8.81
CA PRO A 492 5.61 -1.07 -9.51
C PRO A 492 6.24 -0.04 -8.57
N THR A 493 7.41 0.50 -8.92
CA THR A 493 8.19 1.39 -8.05
C THR A 493 7.54 2.74 -7.77
N PHE A 494 6.51 3.13 -8.52
CA PHE A 494 5.71 4.35 -8.27
C PHE A 494 4.58 4.16 -7.25
N ILE A 495 4.32 2.93 -6.81
CA ILE A 495 3.29 2.66 -5.78
C ILE A 495 3.87 2.99 -4.41
N GLY A 496 3.31 4.01 -3.75
CA GLY A 496 3.73 4.47 -2.43
C GLY A 496 2.86 4.06 -1.25
N ARG A 497 1.87 3.19 -1.46
CA ARG A 497 0.98 2.65 -0.41
C ARG A 497 0.21 1.44 -0.94
N ALA A 498 -0.12 0.49 -0.06
CA ALA A 498 -0.90 -0.71 -0.38
C ALA A 498 -0.20 -1.57 -1.46
N GLU A 499 1.10 -1.72 -1.27
CA GLU A 499 2.02 -2.43 -2.15
C GLU A 499 1.63 -3.88 -2.38
N ASP A 500 1.06 -4.54 -1.37
CA ASP A 500 0.57 -5.91 -1.34
C ASP A 500 -0.69 -6.10 -2.21
N GLN A 501 -1.53 -5.07 -2.29
CA GLN A 501 -2.72 -5.06 -3.16
C GLN A 501 -2.31 -4.80 -4.61
N ALA A 502 -1.38 -3.87 -4.83
CA ALA A 502 -0.81 -3.63 -6.15
C ALA A 502 -0.01 -4.85 -6.67
N TRP A 503 0.66 -5.60 -5.78
CA TRP A 503 1.31 -6.87 -6.12
C TRP A 503 0.32 -7.89 -6.70
N LEU A 504 -0.87 -8.00 -6.11
CA LEU A 504 -1.91 -8.90 -6.61
C LEU A 504 -2.43 -8.46 -7.99
N LEU A 505 -2.55 -7.13 -8.21
CA LEU A 505 -2.99 -6.59 -9.50
C LEU A 505 -2.08 -7.05 -10.64
N SER A 506 -0.76 -7.17 -10.43
CA SER A 506 0.18 -7.53 -11.50
C SER A 506 -0.02 -8.94 -12.08
N VAL A 507 -0.77 -9.81 -11.40
CA VAL A 507 -0.99 -11.22 -11.78
C VAL A 507 -2.48 -11.61 -11.76
N LEU A 508 -3.38 -10.64 -11.69
CA LEU A 508 -4.80 -10.85 -11.42
C LEU A 508 -5.46 -11.81 -12.43
N PHE A 509 -5.09 -11.71 -13.71
CA PHE A 509 -5.57 -12.61 -14.76
C PHE A 509 -4.41 -13.17 -15.60
N SER A 510 -3.22 -13.31 -15.00
CA SER A 510 -2.03 -13.81 -15.70
C SER A 510 -1.99 -15.34 -15.71
N GLY A 511 -1.62 -15.92 -16.86
CA GLY A 511 -1.44 -17.36 -17.04
C GLY A 511 -2.73 -18.18 -17.03
N GLU A 512 -2.59 -19.50 -17.18
CA GLU A 512 -3.72 -20.44 -17.19
C GLU A 512 -4.41 -20.57 -15.82
N ARG A 513 -3.66 -20.36 -14.74
CA ARG A 513 -4.15 -20.41 -13.36
C ARG A 513 -3.68 -19.17 -12.61
N PRO A 514 -4.44 -18.06 -12.64
CA PRO A 514 -4.04 -16.84 -11.96
C PRO A 514 -3.72 -17.06 -10.48
N LEU A 515 -2.69 -16.36 -10.01
CA LEU A 515 -2.19 -16.46 -8.66
C LEU A 515 -3.10 -15.72 -7.66
N ARG A 516 -3.34 -16.33 -6.49
CA ARG A 516 -4.20 -15.79 -5.43
C ARG A 516 -3.60 -15.98 -4.05
N TYR A 517 -3.97 -15.08 -3.14
CA TYR A 517 -3.77 -15.28 -1.70
C TYR A 517 -4.83 -16.22 -1.16
N PHE A 518 -4.42 -17.31 -0.55
CA PHE A 518 -5.28 -18.13 0.30
C PHE A 518 -5.45 -17.46 1.67
N HIS A 519 -6.70 -17.38 2.14
CA HIS A 519 -7.01 -16.97 3.51
C HIS A 519 -6.68 -18.11 4.49
N GLN A 520 -5.60 -17.95 5.27
CA GLN A 520 -5.30 -18.90 6.34
C GLN A 520 -6.08 -18.50 7.60
N ALA A 521 -7.28 -19.07 7.76
CA ALA A 521 -8.07 -18.90 8.97
C ALA A 521 -7.24 -19.27 10.22
N GLY A 522 -7.29 -18.39 11.22
CA GLY A 522 -6.53 -18.54 12.47
C GLY A 522 -5.07 -18.04 12.42
N LEU A 523 -4.53 -17.63 11.28
CA LEU A 523 -3.22 -16.95 11.26
C LEU A 523 -3.39 -15.45 11.52
N PHE A 524 -3.08 -15.02 12.74
CA PHE A 524 -3.19 -13.62 13.15
C PHE A 524 -1.87 -13.05 13.63
N MET A 525 -1.65 -11.76 13.39
CA MET A 525 -0.74 -10.95 14.18
C MET A 525 -1.52 -9.87 14.94
N ARG A 526 -1.08 -9.61 16.18
CA ARG A 526 -1.59 -8.53 17.01
C ARG A 526 -0.88 -7.24 16.62
N HIS A 527 -1.65 -6.17 16.51
CA HIS A 527 -1.21 -4.88 16.03
C HIS A 527 -1.26 -3.84 17.15
N ASP A 528 -0.09 -3.31 17.50
CA ASP A 528 0.12 -2.57 18.75
C ASP A 528 0.40 -1.08 18.50
N LYS A 529 -0.36 -0.47 17.57
CA LYS A 529 -0.14 0.91 17.10
C LYS A 529 -0.29 1.99 18.18
N GLU A 530 -1.13 1.75 19.19
CA GLU A 530 -1.40 2.72 20.26
C GLU A 530 -0.26 2.78 21.30
N SER A 531 0.64 1.78 21.30
CA SER A 531 1.78 1.69 22.22
C SER A 531 2.98 2.54 21.80
N PHE A 532 2.99 3.10 20.59
CA PHE A 532 4.07 3.96 20.08
C PHE A 532 3.69 5.45 20.15
N ALA A 533 4.66 6.31 20.51
CA ALA A 533 4.48 7.73 20.87
C ALA A 533 3.43 8.53 20.05
N ALA A 534 2.46 9.13 20.75
CA ALA A 534 1.34 9.89 20.19
C ALA A 534 1.72 11.05 19.24
N ASP A 535 2.91 11.65 19.40
CA ASP A 535 3.39 12.72 18.51
C ASP A 535 3.74 12.22 17.10
N ALA A 536 4.35 11.03 17.00
CA ALA A 536 4.64 10.41 15.70
C ALA A 536 3.34 10.03 14.97
N VAL A 537 2.33 9.55 15.72
CA VAL A 537 1.01 9.18 15.20
C VAL A 537 0.26 10.38 14.60
N ARG A 538 0.35 11.56 15.23
CA ARG A 538 -0.30 12.79 14.70
C ARG A 538 0.30 13.26 13.38
N THR A 539 1.63 13.37 13.30
CA THR A 539 2.31 13.77 12.05
C THR A 539 2.11 12.73 10.94
N ALA A 540 2.07 11.44 11.29
CA ALA A 540 1.77 10.34 10.37
C ALA A 540 0.35 10.39 9.78
N ALA A 541 -0.65 10.87 10.53
CA ALA A 541 -2.05 10.86 10.11
C ALA A 541 -2.30 11.67 8.82
N VAL A 542 -1.71 12.87 8.72
CA VAL A 542 -1.81 13.70 7.51
C VAL A 542 -1.09 13.06 6.33
N GLY A 543 0.11 12.51 6.55
CA GLY A 543 0.87 11.78 5.53
C GLY A 543 0.11 10.58 4.98
N LYS A 544 -0.54 9.82 5.86
CA LYS A 544 -1.41 8.69 5.52
C LYS A 544 -2.60 9.12 4.65
N LEU A 545 -3.29 10.20 5.03
CA LEU A 545 -4.42 10.74 4.25
C LEU A 545 -3.99 11.15 2.84
N VAL A 546 -2.88 11.89 2.71
CA VAL A 546 -2.35 12.27 1.39
C VAL A 546 -1.90 11.03 0.60
N GLY A 547 -1.34 10.02 1.28
CA GLY A 547 -1.00 8.73 0.67
C GLY A 547 -2.21 8.01 0.06
N ASP A 548 -3.38 8.04 0.72
CA ASP A 548 -4.62 7.50 0.16
C ASP A 548 -5.10 8.28 -1.08
N TYR A 549 -4.87 9.60 -1.13
CA TYR A 549 -5.21 10.41 -2.31
C TYR A 549 -4.29 10.09 -3.48
N ALA A 550 -2.98 9.95 -3.23
CA ALA A 550 -2.02 9.52 -4.24
C ALA A 550 -2.31 8.09 -4.72
N ARG A 551 -2.74 7.21 -3.80
CA ARG A 551 -3.17 5.85 -4.11
C ARG A 551 -4.33 5.83 -5.10
N LEU A 552 -5.34 6.70 -4.94
CA LEU A 552 -6.47 6.80 -5.86
C LEU A 552 -6.03 7.11 -7.30
N LEU A 553 -5.11 8.06 -7.47
CA LEU A 553 -4.53 8.40 -8.76
C LEU A 553 -3.71 7.24 -9.34
N ASN A 554 -2.80 6.68 -8.55
CA ASN A 554 -1.87 5.66 -9.01
C ASN A 554 -2.55 4.31 -9.28
N PHE A 555 -3.50 3.87 -8.45
CA PHE A 555 -4.23 2.61 -8.68
C PHE A 555 -5.13 2.69 -9.91
N SER A 556 -5.78 3.84 -10.14
CA SER A 556 -6.61 4.03 -11.33
C SER A 556 -5.78 3.99 -12.61
N ARG A 557 -4.61 4.62 -12.63
CA ARG A 557 -3.67 4.55 -13.77
C ARG A 557 -3.04 3.18 -13.92
N TYR A 558 -2.65 2.56 -12.81
CA TYR A 558 -2.06 1.23 -12.85
C TYR A 558 -3.04 0.20 -13.42
N ALA A 559 -4.31 0.24 -12.99
CA ALA A 559 -5.35 -0.62 -13.56
C ALA A 559 -5.49 -0.44 -15.08
N ARG A 560 -5.37 0.79 -15.60
CA ARG A 560 -5.39 1.08 -17.05
C ARG A 560 -4.14 0.63 -17.80
N ALA A 561 -2.99 0.59 -17.11
CA ALA A 561 -1.74 0.12 -17.68
C ALA A 561 -1.65 -1.42 -17.77
N LEU A 562 -2.47 -2.13 -17.02
CA LEU A 562 -2.52 -3.59 -17.05
C LEU A 562 -3.18 -4.10 -18.35
N PRO A 563 -2.83 -5.31 -18.81
CA PRO A 563 -3.28 -5.84 -20.11
C PRO A 563 -4.73 -6.33 -20.13
N TRP A 564 -5.54 -5.99 -19.12
CA TRP A 564 -6.90 -6.49 -18.95
C TRP A 564 -7.90 -5.33 -18.82
N PRO A 565 -9.20 -5.54 -19.12
CA PRO A 565 -10.22 -4.52 -18.94
C PRO A 565 -10.26 -3.99 -17.51
N VAL A 566 -10.30 -2.67 -17.35
CA VAL A 566 -10.31 -2.01 -16.03
C VAL A 566 -11.55 -2.39 -15.24
N GLU A 567 -12.67 -2.57 -15.92
CA GLU A 567 -13.94 -3.00 -15.33
C GLU A 567 -13.82 -4.39 -14.69
N ASP A 568 -13.17 -5.34 -15.37
CA ASP A 568 -12.94 -6.69 -14.86
C ASP A 568 -11.96 -6.68 -13.68
N ILE A 569 -10.89 -5.88 -13.77
CA ILE A 569 -9.94 -5.68 -12.67
C ILE A 569 -10.69 -5.13 -11.45
N LYS A 570 -11.45 -4.05 -11.63
CA LYS A 570 -12.21 -3.40 -10.57
C LYS A 570 -13.24 -4.36 -9.97
N GLU A 571 -14.01 -5.06 -10.78
CA GLU A 571 -14.98 -6.04 -10.31
C GLU A 571 -14.29 -7.10 -9.45
N GLN A 572 -13.16 -7.65 -9.89
CA GLN A 572 -12.43 -8.66 -9.15
C GLN A 572 -11.96 -8.15 -7.78
N VAL A 573 -11.50 -6.90 -7.69
CA VAL A 573 -10.89 -6.35 -6.46
C VAL A 573 -11.83 -5.48 -5.60
N ASP A 574 -13.05 -5.23 -6.05
CA ASP A 574 -14.10 -4.57 -5.28
C ASP A 574 -14.49 -5.41 -4.04
N PRO A 575 -14.83 -4.78 -2.89
CA PRO A 575 -15.07 -3.35 -2.75
C PRO A 575 -13.89 -2.57 -2.13
N PHE A 576 -13.00 -3.21 -1.37
CA PHE A 576 -11.97 -2.48 -0.62
C PHE A 576 -10.84 -1.95 -1.51
N THR A 577 -10.16 -2.81 -2.25
CA THR A 577 -9.09 -2.37 -3.17
C THR A 577 -9.70 -1.63 -4.36
N GLY A 578 -10.81 -2.15 -4.89
CA GLY A 578 -11.47 -1.61 -6.08
C GLY A 578 -12.03 -0.20 -5.91
N CYS A 579 -12.34 0.26 -4.70
CA CYS A 579 -12.76 1.65 -4.51
C CYS A 579 -11.66 2.66 -4.86
N PHE A 580 -10.38 2.28 -4.81
CA PHE A 580 -9.26 3.12 -5.24
C PHE A 580 -9.01 3.09 -6.76
N ILE A 581 -9.80 2.33 -7.51
CA ILE A 581 -9.81 2.31 -8.97
C ILE A 581 -11.07 3.04 -9.42
N SER A 582 -10.87 4.27 -9.91
CA SER A 582 -11.95 5.16 -10.32
C SER A 582 -11.78 5.58 -11.78
N PRO A 583 -12.88 5.82 -12.50
CA PRO A 583 -12.82 6.48 -13.80
C PRO A 583 -12.55 7.98 -13.69
N ILE A 584 -12.80 8.60 -12.53
CA ILE A 584 -12.61 10.04 -12.26
C ILE A 584 -11.68 10.32 -11.06
N PRO A 585 -10.46 9.75 -11.05
CA PRO A 585 -9.58 9.78 -9.88
C PRO A 585 -9.07 11.18 -9.51
N VAL A 586 -8.87 12.08 -10.48
CA VAL A 586 -8.43 13.47 -10.23
C VAL A 586 -9.51 14.22 -9.47
N THR A 587 -10.74 14.16 -9.97
CA THR A 587 -11.91 14.78 -9.33
C THR A 587 -12.05 14.32 -7.88
N LEU A 588 -11.98 13.01 -7.63
CA LEU A 588 -12.11 12.47 -6.29
C LEU A 588 -10.96 12.90 -5.36
N ALA A 589 -9.71 12.82 -5.81
CA ALA A 589 -8.55 13.16 -4.98
C ALA A 589 -8.55 14.63 -4.58
N VAL A 590 -8.83 15.53 -5.53
CA VAL A 590 -8.86 16.98 -5.28
C VAL A 590 -10.03 17.37 -4.39
N LEU A 591 -11.24 16.87 -4.67
CA LEU A 591 -12.41 17.20 -3.84
C LEU A 591 -12.27 16.64 -2.42
N ARG A 592 -11.75 15.42 -2.26
CA ARG A 592 -11.52 14.83 -0.94
C ARG A 592 -10.49 15.64 -0.14
N LEU A 593 -9.38 16.05 -0.76
CA LEU A 593 -8.40 16.94 -0.13
C LEU A 593 -9.04 18.27 0.31
N SER A 594 -9.73 18.93 -0.59
CA SER A 594 -10.28 20.29 -0.38
C SER A 594 -11.39 20.30 0.67
N LEU A 595 -12.29 19.31 0.64
CA LEU A 595 -13.39 19.20 1.59
C LEU A 595 -12.90 18.74 2.97
N ARG A 596 -11.90 17.85 3.05
CA ARG A 596 -11.29 17.47 4.33
C ARG A 596 -10.58 18.66 4.97
N ALA A 597 -9.86 19.47 4.19
CA ALA A 597 -9.25 20.70 4.68
C ALA A 597 -10.29 21.71 5.16
N GLU A 598 -11.35 21.93 4.38
CA GLU A 598 -12.47 22.81 4.77
C GLU A 598 -13.13 22.35 6.07
N ARG A 599 -13.32 21.04 6.24
CA ARG A 599 -13.81 20.47 7.50
C ARG A 599 -12.87 20.76 8.66
N PHE A 600 -11.57 20.54 8.50
CA PHE A 600 -10.57 20.80 9.54
C PHE A 600 -10.52 22.27 9.95
N PHE A 601 -10.62 23.21 9.01
CA PHE A 601 -10.74 24.64 9.33
C PHE A 601 -12.00 24.95 10.14
N ARG A 602 -13.16 24.37 9.78
CA ARG A 602 -14.42 24.54 10.53
C ARG A 602 -14.39 23.92 11.93
N GLU A 603 -13.66 22.81 12.10
CA GLU A 603 -13.48 22.13 13.38
C GLU A 603 -12.41 22.81 14.27
N GLY A 604 -11.75 23.87 13.79
CA GLY A 604 -10.78 24.65 14.56
C GLY A 604 -9.36 24.04 14.61
N VAL A 605 -9.09 23.02 13.79
CA VAL A 605 -7.77 22.35 13.66
C VAL A 605 -7.01 22.88 12.44
N ALA A 606 -6.78 24.20 12.44
CA ALA A 606 -6.23 24.92 11.29
C ALA A 606 -4.79 24.50 10.93
N ALA A 607 -3.96 24.12 11.92
CA ALA A 607 -2.59 23.68 11.67
C ALA A 607 -2.56 22.38 10.84
N GLU A 608 -3.42 21.42 11.18
CA GLU A 608 -3.61 20.16 10.48
C GLU A 608 -4.19 20.38 9.08
N ALA A 609 -5.12 21.33 8.92
CA ALA A 609 -5.68 21.72 7.62
C ALA A 609 -4.59 22.31 6.69
N SER A 610 -3.80 23.24 7.20
CA SER A 610 -2.71 23.87 6.46
C SER A 610 -1.62 22.86 6.11
N GLU A 611 -1.27 21.95 7.03
CA GLU A 611 -0.33 20.87 6.73
C GLU A 611 -0.87 19.90 5.67
N LEU A 612 -2.15 19.53 5.75
CA LEU A 612 -2.81 18.69 4.76
C LEU A 612 -2.77 19.32 3.35
N LEU A 613 -3.11 20.60 3.23
CA LEU A 613 -3.08 21.31 1.94
C LEU A 613 -1.67 21.47 1.40
N ARG A 614 -0.71 21.77 2.27
CA ARG A 614 0.70 21.94 1.89
C ARG A 614 1.32 20.63 1.41
N LEU A 615 1.15 19.55 2.17
CA LEU A 615 1.68 18.24 1.81
C LEU A 615 0.91 17.64 0.63
N GLY A 616 -0.42 17.77 0.65
CA GLY A 616 -1.33 17.27 -0.37
C GLY A 616 -1.05 17.87 -1.74
N SER A 617 -1.02 19.20 -1.83
CA SER A 617 -0.75 19.88 -3.10
C SER A 617 0.63 19.53 -3.67
N ALA A 618 1.68 19.57 -2.85
CA ALA A 618 3.03 19.24 -3.29
C ALA A 618 3.20 17.79 -3.78
N ARG A 619 2.53 16.82 -3.14
CA ARG A 619 2.62 15.40 -3.52
C ARG A 619 1.70 15.03 -4.69
N LEU A 620 0.53 15.68 -4.81
CA LEU A 620 -0.46 15.34 -5.82
C LEU A 620 -0.31 16.14 -7.12
N LEU A 621 0.24 17.35 -7.09
CA LEU A 621 0.51 18.16 -8.29
C LEU A 621 1.23 17.38 -9.42
N PRO A 622 2.36 16.67 -9.18
CA PRO A 622 3.01 15.90 -10.25
C PRO A 622 2.17 14.71 -10.76
N LEU A 623 1.06 14.40 -10.07
CA LEU A 623 0.15 13.31 -10.39
C LEU A 623 -1.16 13.80 -11.04
N LEU A 624 -1.37 15.09 -11.35
CA LEU A 624 -2.67 15.54 -11.88
C LEU A 624 -2.81 15.48 -13.41
N GLY A 625 -1.72 15.46 -14.20
CA GLY A 625 -1.80 15.60 -15.67
C GLY A 625 -1.74 14.29 -16.48
N GLU A 626 -2.13 14.37 -17.77
CA GLU A 626 -2.09 13.25 -18.74
C GLU A 626 -0.68 12.65 -18.95
N SER A 627 0.37 13.48 -18.86
CA SER A 627 1.75 13.00 -18.94
C SER A 627 2.08 11.98 -17.86
N ALA A 628 1.45 12.09 -16.68
CA ALA A 628 1.61 11.11 -15.60
C ALA A 628 1.00 9.74 -15.96
N GLU A 629 -0.06 9.69 -16.77
CA GLU A 629 -0.71 8.44 -17.18
C GLU A 629 0.14 7.67 -18.19
N ASN A 630 0.64 8.35 -19.24
CA ASN A 630 1.56 7.73 -20.20
C ASN A 630 2.85 7.24 -19.54
N ASN A 631 3.35 7.97 -18.55
CA ASN A 631 4.53 7.56 -17.79
C ASN A 631 4.30 6.27 -17.00
N VAL A 632 3.12 6.06 -16.42
CA VAL A 632 2.79 4.84 -15.66
C VAL A 632 2.82 3.60 -16.54
N SER A 633 2.22 3.63 -17.74
CA SER A 633 2.22 2.48 -18.65
C SER A 633 3.62 2.13 -19.15
N VAL A 634 4.41 3.13 -19.56
CA VAL A 634 5.80 2.94 -19.98
C VAL A 634 6.66 2.40 -18.84
N GLN A 635 6.49 2.94 -17.63
CA GLN A 635 7.22 2.49 -16.46
C GLN A 635 6.84 1.06 -16.06
N TYR A 636 5.56 0.70 -16.07
CA TYR A 636 5.09 -0.65 -15.80
C TYR A 636 5.72 -1.67 -16.75
N GLU A 637 5.68 -1.40 -18.06
CA GLU A 637 6.23 -2.31 -19.07
C GLU A 637 7.75 -2.50 -18.93
N ARG A 638 8.47 -1.40 -18.67
CA ARG A 638 9.91 -1.45 -18.40
C ARG A 638 10.23 -2.29 -17.16
N GLU A 639 9.51 -2.05 -16.06
CA GLU A 639 9.74 -2.78 -14.82
C GLU A 639 9.36 -4.25 -14.93
N ARG A 640 8.28 -4.59 -15.64
CA ARG A 640 7.91 -5.97 -15.95
C ARG A 640 9.03 -6.69 -16.69
N ALA A 641 9.55 -6.09 -17.77
CA ALA A 641 10.64 -6.66 -18.55
C ALA A 641 11.92 -6.86 -17.70
N ALA A 642 12.22 -5.92 -16.81
CA ALA A 642 13.37 -6.02 -15.90
C ALA A 642 13.19 -7.14 -14.85
N TRP A 643 11.98 -7.33 -14.30
CA TRP A 643 11.68 -8.43 -13.39
C TRP A 643 11.70 -9.79 -14.11
N ASP A 644 11.17 -9.87 -15.32
CA ASP A 644 11.27 -11.07 -16.15
C ASP A 644 12.73 -11.45 -16.40
N PHE A 645 13.56 -10.46 -16.77
CA PHE A 645 14.99 -10.65 -16.93
C PHE A 645 15.66 -11.12 -15.63
N TYR A 646 15.31 -10.54 -14.48
CA TYR A 646 15.84 -10.96 -13.18
C TYR A 646 15.56 -12.45 -12.89
N TYR A 647 14.32 -12.91 -13.08
CA TYR A 647 13.96 -14.30 -12.83
C TYR A 647 14.57 -15.25 -13.87
N ASP A 648 14.68 -14.84 -15.14
CA ASP A 648 15.42 -15.61 -16.16
C ASP A 648 16.89 -15.80 -15.77
N VAL A 649 17.55 -14.74 -15.28
CA VAL A 649 18.94 -14.82 -14.79
C VAL A 649 19.04 -15.80 -13.62
N LEU A 650 18.09 -15.75 -12.69
CA LEU A 650 18.07 -16.63 -11.53
C LEU A 650 17.87 -18.10 -11.92
N ASP A 651 16.95 -18.39 -12.85
CA ASP A 651 16.70 -19.74 -13.38
C ASP A 651 17.95 -20.32 -14.04
N ARG A 652 18.64 -19.51 -14.84
CA ARG A 652 19.89 -19.93 -15.51
C ARG A 652 21.06 -20.09 -14.54
N LEU A 653 21.15 -19.23 -13.52
CA LEU A 653 22.14 -19.38 -12.45
C LEU A 653 21.95 -20.69 -11.69
N GLU A 654 20.71 -21.05 -11.34
CA GLU A 654 20.41 -22.30 -10.67
C GLU A 654 20.85 -23.51 -11.51
N GLY A 655 20.47 -23.53 -12.80
CA GLY A 655 20.90 -24.59 -13.72
C GLY A 655 22.42 -24.67 -13.90
N ALA A 656 23.10 -23.53 -13.95
CA ALA A 656 24.57 -23.47 -14.05
C ALA A 656 25.25 -23.99 -12.77
N LEU A 657 24.70 -23.71 -11.59
CA LEU A 657 25.17 -24.26 -10.32
C LEU A 657 24.99 -25.78 -10.26
N ASP A 658 23.85 -26.30 -10.73
CA ASP A 658 23.59 -27.74 -10.82
C ASP A 658 24.58 -28.44 -11.78
N ALA A 659 24.98 -27.75 -12.85
CA ALA A 659 26.01 -28.20 -13.78
C ALA A 659 27.46 -27.96 -13.28
N LYS A 660 27.64 -27.41 -12.07
CA LYS A 660 28.94 -27.06 -11.48
C LYS A 660 29.78 -26.09 -12.34
N ASP A 661 29.13 -25.15 -13.02
CA ASP A 661 29.82 -24.10 -13.78
C ASP A 661 30.66 -23.22 -12.83
N GLU A 662 31.95 -23.05 -13.14
CA GLU A 662 32.88 -22.33 -12.27
C GLU A 662 32.52 -20.84 -12.11
N ALA A 663 31.97 -20.20 -13.15
CA ALA A 663 31.58 -18.80 -13.06
C ALA A 663 30.36 -18.63 -12.15
N ALA A 664 29.39 -19.54 -12.24
CA ALA A 664 28.24 -19.56 -11.33
C ALA A 664 28.68 -19.78 -9.87
N ILE A 665 29.63 -20.69 -9.62
CA ILE A 665 30.20 -20.92 -8.29
C ILE A 665 30.90 -19.66 -7.75
N ARG A 666 31.70 -18.96 -8.56
CA ARG A 666 32.34 -17.70 -8.14
C ARG A 666 31.32 -16.61 -7.79
N LEU A 667 30.22 -16.52 -8.55
CA LEU A 667 29.13 -15.60 -8.24
C LEU A 667 28.40 -16.00 -6.96
N LYS A 668 28.21 -17.30 -6.71
CA LYS A 668 27.66 -17.83 -5.46
C LYS A 668 28.48 -17.40 -4.25
N GLU A 669 29.79 -17.63 -4.28
CA GLU A 669 30.71 -17.22 -3.20
C GLU A 669 30.65 -15.71 -2.94
N LYS A 670 30.48 -14.92 -4.01
CA LYS A 670 30.35 -13.47 -3.91
C LYS A 670 29.03 -13.05 -3.26
N THR A 671 27.93 -13.69 -3.64
CA THR A 671 26.63 -13.52 -3.00
C THR A 671 26.72 -13.84 -1.51
N GLU A 672 27.29 -14.98 -1.15
CA GLU A 672 27.45 -15.39 0.26
C GLU A 672 28.26 -14.37 1.07
N LYS A 673 29.33 -13.80 0.50
CA LYS A 673 30.09 -12.71 1.15
C LYS A 673 29.26 -11.45 1.35
N ILE A 674 28.39 -11.09 0.40
CA ILE A 674 27.51 -9.92 0.52
C ILE A 674 26.46 -10.17 1.61
N PHE A 675 25.81 -11.34 1.63
CA PHE A 675 24.86 -11.72 2.68
C PHE A 675 25.51 -11.75 4.06
N ALA A 676 26.71 -12.35 4.19
CA ALA A 676 27.46 -12.36 5.44
C ALA A 676 27.79 -10.94 5.92
N ALA A 677 28.13 -10.03 4.99
CA ALA A 677 28.36 -8.62 5.34
C ALA A 677 27.07 -7.93 5.81
N CYS A 678 25.89 -8.36 5.35
CA CYS A 678 24.58 -7.84 5.74
C CYS A 678 24.06 -8.41 7.07
N ARG A 679 24.60 -9.53 7.55
CA ARG A 679 24.25 -10.09 8.86
C ARG A 679 24.68 -9.17 10.00
N VAL A 680 23.82 -8.96 11.01
CA VAL A 680 24.07 -8.05 12.16
C VAL A 680 24.03 -8.73 13.50
#